data_AF-A0A2N6A1G9-F1
#
_entry.id   AF-A0A2N6A1G9-F1
#
_cell.length_a   1.000
_cell.length_b   1.000
_cell.length_c   1.000
_cell.angle_alpha   90.00
_cell.angle_beta   90.00
_cell.angle_gamma   90.00
#
_symmetry.space_group_name_H-M   'P 1'
#
loop_
_entity.id
_entity.type
_entity.pdbx_description
1 polymer ?
#
loop_
_entity_poly.entity_id
_entity_poly.type
_entity_poly.pdbx_seq_one_letter_code
_entity_poly.pdbx_strand_id
1 'polypeptide(L)'
;MKKVLAASFFSLLSLFFIFSTAQAVDVELTQRLRGFILLQVEEHGEAWYVVPQQDARIYMKDGEVAYDVMRNFSLGISNSDLAKIPVGVEERFECVDNDNDGLCNKLEEGLFTDINDADSDDDGYSDGTEVLNYYDPLNPGDSKPIYDYNLANRLKGYILLQVEKDGQAWYVNPNDGHRYYMKDGPAAYQIMRFLSLGISNNDLAQVPVSSYQAPSDNNDDNSDDNDDTSDDTSDDADDTSDDNDDTSDDTSDDDSGGTITPECGNGVVEQGEECDGSAADGYQCNDQCQLVEEETGSGPICGNGVVEQGEECDGSAPAGYLCTACQLVEEPPEIESALSLLQPYSESFPVAYSDAPEGSGYQWELDGQIIESGSSPTTFLVHFDGNATTTSNEAPLIDNSIDFVDSKFGQSLQGRVEYPAENNINLQEGTLEAWLSLEKPIDDVVYDSDPYLLRYKNTVTNDGFYLLIHGNDVLNFTMYDASRGWSNAVQVGIGEYQLPSNKFVHIAATWSTEDQSARFYLNGEQIARKDYSGDFPDIVAGDYNLEIGHDQALIDEIRILDRSISLDAIKENYRRSVPYADNELILEEKINPGQSVKIAMDVEGGTIEDTKTVSNKKINVSSPDGYFVENGGSFTVQFSTPTSMTCRYGTEVDLYENLPYQASGTGTAHNFTVPVGDTVESYPIAVKCQSQDNGDDFGFYRQYRILPDLRETYPKISRLWWGSAPSQDKVAFLSKFDMVSVSKASITRPDIMRQIKELNPNAAILMYKTAVGWQGFESSVGYTTFKDRVDFDLRLKSSEEGYYCVNIYFPKNIMFNLYKEADFVNQVAEHMEKDIYDRQHYFDGIWWDVVGPSFWFLRDPSTGEFMLCDFDLDGIDDDINDSSIRTQMQNLWAEGMHTQMQNTYDRLGHNVLTVGNGNSPDHTDFNGNLWEETLTPSTFDSYFNPNNTKGFLYWQENSLEPRLNDNLFANNYTEGSSNYYRYHRYGMSASVIAGVYYNPQPLDYSMAEWWYDEYWVDKQTGLPTEDREVGAGYLGLPVGPATELESGVWRRDFENGIVLVNNNYTNKTIDLNGQFREILGSQDPGANGGLTIESLELAPVDGRVLLRSLCSDDPYQDPWCIQ
;
A
#
# COMPACT_ATOMS: atom_id res chain seq x y z
N MET A 1 12.85 69.95 -11.29
CA MET A 1 12.98 69.96 -12.77
C MET A 1 13.97 68.85 -13.17
N LYS A 2 13.63 67.91 -14.08
CA LYS A 2 14.57 67.01 -14.83
C LYS A 2 15.46 66.01 -14.00
N LYS A 3 15.95 64.84 -14.48
CA LYS A 3 15.61 63.86 -15.57
C LYS A 3 16.61 62.64 -15.59
N VAL A 4 16.20 61.44 -16.07
CA VAL A 4 16.97 60.40 -16.88
C VAL A 4 18.19 59.65 -16.27
N LEU A 5 18.64 58.43 -16.71
CA LEU A 5 18.01 57.09 -16.98
C LEU A 5 19.02 56.03 -17.55
N ALA A 6 18.95 54.77 -17.06
CA ALA A 6 19.13 53.42 -17.70
C ALA A 6 20.42 52.86 -18.44
N ALA A 7 20.74 51.58 -18.11
CA ALA A 7 20.93 50.36 -18.97
C ALA A 7 22.27 49.79 -19.56
N SER A 8 22.37 48.43 -19.48
CA SER A 8 22.90 47.40 -20.45
C SER A 8 24.28 46.69 -20.33
N PHE A 9 24.27 45.39 -20.73
CA PHE A 9 25.34 44.34 -20.86
C PHE A 9 25.63 44.01 -22.36
N PHE A 10 26.27 42.94 -22.92
CA PHE A 10 26.92 41.63 -22.56
C PHE A 10 27.79 41.18 -23.80
N SER A 11 28.46 40.02 -24.03
CA SER A 11 29.06 38.87 -23.28
C SER A 11 30.00 38.06 -24.23
N LEU A 12 31.09 37.39 -23.75
CA LEU A 12 31.73 36.17 -24.34
C LEU A 12 32.98 35.71 -23.53
N LEU A 13 33.20 34.39 -23.39
CA LEU A 13 34.31 33.80 -22.58
C LEU A 13 35.14 32.73 -23.35
N SER A 14 36.12 32.11 -22.69
CA SER A 14 37.28 31.42 -23.27
C SER A 14 37.27 29.89 -23.19
N LEU A 15 37.77 29.22 -24.25
CA LEU A 15 38.18 27.82 -24.21
C LEU A 15 39.54 27.63 -23.52
N PHE A 16 39.64 26.63 -22.64
CA PHE A 16 40.89 26.00 -22.22
C PHE A 16 40.65 24.48 -22.14
N PHE A 17 41.24 23.70 -23.05
CA PHE A 17 41.11 22.24 -23.03
C PHE A 17 42.14 21.63 -22.08
N ILE A 18 41.67 20.86 -21.09
CA ILE A 18 42.51 19.93 -20.34
C ILE A 18 42.55 18.60 -21.11
N PHE A 19 43.72 18.17 -21.53
CA PHE A 19 43.92 16.81 -22.02
C PHE A 19 44.09 15.87 -20.83
N SER A 20 43.03 15.14 -20.47
CA SER A 20 43.20 13.91 -19.70
C SER A 20 43.87 12.87 -20.60
N THR A 21 44.98 12.28 -20.16
CA THR A 21 45.59 11.13 -20.83
C THR A 21 44.93 9.87 -20.31
N ALA A 22 44.07 9.25 -21.12
CA ALA A 22 43.51 7.93 -20.82
C ALA A 22 44.64 6.94 -20.49
N GLN A 23 44.58 6.34 -19.31
CA GLN A 23 45.56 5.38 -18.82
C GLN A 23 45.47 4.09 -19.66
N ALA A 24 46.60 3.45 -19.92
CA ALA A 24 46.61 2.24 -20.75
C ALA A 24 46.16 1.02 -19.92
N VAL A 25 45.29 0.21 -20.50
CA VAL A 25 44.85 -1.07 -19.91
C VAL A 25 46.02 -2.01 -19.72
N ASP A 26 46.17 -2.56 -18.52
CA ASP A 26 47.12 -3.65 -18.24
C ASP A 26 46.40 -4.99 -18.29
N VAL A 27 46.73 -5.77 -19.33
CA VAL A 27 46.14 -7.08 -19.60
C VAL A 27 46.67 -8.16 -18.63
N GLU A 28 47.90 -8.05 -18.13
CA GLU A 28 48.46 -9.02 -17.17
C GLU A 28 47.89 -8.78 -15.76
N LEU A 29 47.69 -7.52 -15.38
CA LEU A 29 46.95 -7.16 -14.17
C LEU A 29 45.49 -7.63 -14.25
N THR A 30 44.78 -7.28 -15.33
CA THR A 30 43.38 -7.68 -15.56
C THR A 30 43.23 -9.21 -15.50
N GLN A 31 44.12 -9.97 -16.14
CA GLN A 31 44.12 -11.44 -16.10
C GLN A 31 44.33 -12.02 -14.69
N ARG A 32 45.05 -11.31 -13.82
CA ARG A 32 45.27 -11.72 -12.42
C ARG A 32 44.10 -11.37 -11.50
N LEU A 33 43.27 -10.40 -11.86
CA LEU A 33 42.11 -9.94 -11.09
C LEU A 33 40.78 -10.59 -11.52
N ARG A 34 40.78 -11.40 -12.59
CA ARG A 34 39.61 -12.15 -13.08
C ARG A 34 38.85 -12.86 -11.95
N GLY A 35 37.57 -12.54 -11.86
CA GLY A 35 36.62 -13.15 -10.92
C GLY A 35 36.87 -12.82 -9.46
N PHE A 36 37.79 -11.92 -9.14
CA PHE A 36 37.83 -11.32 -7.82
C PHE A 36 36.73 -10.26 -7.70
N ILE A 37 36.07 -10.28 -6.55
CA ILE A 37 35.52 -9.07 -5.94
C ILE A 37 36.72 -8.25 -5.43
N LEU A 38 36.75 -6.97 -5.78
CA LEU A 38 37.76 -6.00 -5.41
C LEU A 38 37.15 -4.93 -4.50
N LEU A 39 37.94 -4.40 -3.57
CA LEU A 39 37.56 -3.27 -2.72
C LEU A 39 38.51 -2.10 -2.99
N GLN A 40 37.98 -0.93 -3.35
CA GLN A 40 38.76 0.25 -3.68
C GLN A 40 39.24 0.96 -2.40
N VAL A 41 40.46 0.64 -1.94
CA VAL A 41 40.96 1.03 -0.60
C VAL A 41 41.53 2.45 -0.51
N GLU A 42 41.37 3.26 -1.56
CA GLU A 42 41.92 4.62 -1.65
C GLU A 42 40.86 5.72 -1.88
N GLU A 43 39.56 5.38 -2.02
CA GLU A 43 38.43 6.34 -1.98
C GLU A 43 37.34 5.87 -1.00
N HIS A 44 36.09 5.62 -1.42
CA HIS A 44 34.96 5.39 -0.52
C HIS A 44 34.76 3.91 -0.11
N GLY A 45 35.63 3.00 -0.55
CA GLY A 45 35.49 1.56 -0.29
C GLY A 45 34.63 0.84 -1.33
N GLU A 46 34.62 1.37 -2.56
CA GLU A 46 33.79 0.91 -3.67
C GLU A 46 34.05 -0.57 -4.00
N ALA A 47 32.98 -1.37 -4.12
CA ALA A 47 33.07 -2.79 -4.46
C ALA A 47 32.98 -3.00 -5.98
N TRP A 48 33.92 -3.75 -6.56
CA TRP A 48 33.99 -4.02 -8.00
C TRP A 48 34.14 -5.51 -8.29
N TYR A 49 33.33 -6.08 -9.18
CA TYR A 49 33.52 -7.46 -9.64
C TYR A 49 34.15 -7.50 -11.03
N VAL A 50 35.24 -8.25 -11.20
CA VAL A 50 35.92 -8.42 -12.49
C VAL A 50 35.36 -9.63 -13.22
N VAL A 51 34.38 -9.41 -14.11
CA VAL A 51 33.64 -10.47 -14.81
C VAL A 51 34.58 -11.40 -15.60
N PRO A 52 34.70 -12.70 -15.23
CA PRO A 52 35.60 -13.65 -15.89
C PRO A 52 35.37 -13.80 -17.41
N GLN A 53 34.13 -13.59 -17.86
CA GLN A 53 33.71 -13.67 -19.26
C GLN A 53 34.14 -12.46 -20.11
N GLN A 54 34.42 -11.30 -19.49
CA GLN A 54 34.60 -10.03 -20.20
C GLN A 54 36.01 -9.42 -20.13
N ASP A 55 36.87 -9.85 -19.19
CA ASP A 55 38.11 -9.13 -18.84
C ASP A 55 37.84 -7.66 -18.42
N ALA A 56 36.70 -7.41 -17.76
CA ALA A 56 36.26 -6.07 -17.40
C ALA A 56 35.62 -6.04 -16.00
N ARG A 57 35.72 -4.90 -15.31
CA ARG A 57 35.12 -4.66 -14.00
C ARG A 57 33.74 -3.99 -14.12
N ILE A 58 32.84 -4.36 -13.23
CA ILE A 58 31.56 -3.68 -12.98
C ILE A 58 31.61 -3.09 -11.57
N TYR A 59 31.10 -1.86 -11.41
CA TYR A 59 30.95 -1.23 -10.11
C TYR A 59 29.67 -1.75 -9.47
N MET A 60 29.77 -2.48 -8.36
CA MET A 60 28.62 -2.92 -7.58
C MET A 60 28.24 -1.77 -6.62
N LYS A 61 27.62 -0.72 -7.21
CA LYS A 61 27.22 0.52 -6.50
C LYS A 61 26.19 0.26 -5.39
N ASP A 62 25.38 -0.79 -5.56
CA ASP A 62 24.21 -1.14 -4.75
C ASP A 62 23.80 -2.59 -5.02
N GLY A 63 22.72 -3.04 -4.34
CA GLY A 63 22.12 -4.36 -4.52
C GLY A 63 21.56 -4.60 -5.92
N GLU A 64 21.08 -3.56 -6.60
CA GLU A 64 20.58 -3.61 -7.99
C GLU A 64 21.70 -4.06 -8.94
N VAL A 65 22.84 -3.35 -8.98
CA VAL A 65 23.94 -3.74 -9.87
C VAL A 65 24.64 -5.03 -9.43
N ALA A 66 24.60 -5.37 -8.14
CA ALA A 66 25.02 -6.70 -7.68
C ALA A 66 24.09 -7.82 -8.20
N TYR A 67 22.77 -7.61 -8.19
CA TYR A 67 21.78 -8.53 -8.75
C TYR A 67 21.91 -8.66 -10.27
N ASP A 68 22.14 -7.55 -10.98
CA ASP A 68 22.44 -7.52 -12.40
C ASP A 68 23.70 -8.33 -12.76
N VAL A 69 24.74 -8.22 -11.93
CA VAL A 69 25.94 -9.05 -12.04
C VAL A 69 25.62 -10.54 -11.87
N MET A 70 24.70 -10.89 -10.97
CA MET A 70 24.23 -12.27 -10.79
C MET A 70 23.39 -12.75 -11.98
N ARG A 71 22.38 -12.00 -12.44
CA ARG A 71 21.50 -12.37 -13.57
C ARG A 71 22.28 -12.53 -14.87
N ASN A 72 23.16 -11.58 -15.19
CA ASN A 72 23.82 -11.51 -16.50
C ASN A 72 25.15 -12.29 -16.57
N PHE A 73 25.87 -12.48 -15.45
CA PHE A 73 27.24 -13.03 -15.46
C PHE A 73 27.49 -14.22 -14.53
N SER A 74 26.47 -14.79 -13.90
CA SER A 74 26.60 -16.10 -13.25
C SER A 74 26.65 -17.26 -14.26
N LEU A 75 27.01 -18.45 -13.79
CA LEU A 75 26.86 -19.71 -14.53
C LEU A 75 25.87 -20.65 -13.83
N GLY A 76 24.88 -21.15 -14.56
CA GLY A 76 24.03 -22.23 -14.07
C GLY A 76 24.83 -23.52 -13.82
N ILE A 77 24.58 -24.19 -12.68
CA ILE A 77 25.26 -25.43 -12.27
C ILE A 77 24.26 -26.46 -11.72
N SER A 78 24.49 -27.74 -12.01
CA SER A 78 23.71 -28.86 -11.45
C SER A 78 24.06 -29.07 -9.97
N ASN A 79 23.10 -29.53 -9.16
CA ASN A 79 23.33 -29.96 -7.78
C ASN A 79 24.49 -30.99 -7.74
N SER A 80 24.51 -31.89 -8.73
CA SER A 80 25.52 -32.94 -8.84
C SER A 80 26.94 -32.41 -9.10
N ASP A 81 27.12 -31.28 -9.79
CA ASP A 81 28.41 -30.66 -10.07
C ASP A 81 28.82 -29.66 -8.99
N LEU A 82 27.85 -28.96 -8.40
CA LEU A 82 28.04 -28.06 -7.26
C LEU A 82 28.61 -28.82 -6.05
N ALA A 83 28.09 -30.01 -5.75
CA ALA A 83 28.59 -30.90 -4.69
C ALA A 83 30.06 -31.34 -4.89
N LYS A 84 30.59 -31.28 -6.12
CA LYS A 84 32.01 -31.56 -6.42
C LYS A 84 32.93 -30.37 -6.15
N ILE A 85 32.39 -29.22 -5.72
CA ILE A 85 33.14 -28.03 -5.32
C ILE A 85 33.12 -27.97 -3.78
N PRO A 86 34.29 -27.93 -3.11
CA PRO A 86 34.39 -27.80 -1.65
C PRO A 86 33.59 -26.60 -1.11
N VAL A 87 32.99 -26.74 0.07
CA VAL A 87 32.23 -25.67 0.74
C VAL A 87 33.17 -24.75 1.50
N GLY A 88 32.93 -23.45 1.43
CA GLY A 88 33.70 -22.43 2.13
C GLY A 88 33.04 -22.02 3.43
N VAL A 89 33.74 -22.24 4.55
CA VAL A 89 33.38 -21.71 5.87
C VAL A 89 34.37 -20.57 6.19
N GLU A 90 33.89 -19.52 6.85
CA GLU A 90 34.68 -18.35 7.25
C GLU A 90 34.29 -17.97 8.68
N GLU A 91 35.20 -18.15 9.64
CA GLU A 91 34.97 -17.93 11.09
C GLU A 91 34.60 -16.47 11.43
N ARG A 92 34.77 -15.54 10.49
CA ARG A 92 34.42 -14.12 10.62
C ARG A 92 33.03 -13.77 10.09
N PHE A 93 32.29 -14.71 9.51
CA PHE A 93 30.92 -14.47 9.07
C PHE A 93 29.99 -14.33 10.29
N GLU A 94 29.17 -13.27 10.28
CA GLU A 94 28.22 -12.95 11.33
C GLU A 94 26.87 -13.59 10.95
N CYS A 95 26.48 -14.63 11.68
CA CYS A 95 25.31 -15.46 11.36
C CYS A 95 24.60 -15.94 12.64
N VAL A 96 23.36 -16.42 12.47
CA VAL A 96 22.71 -17.28 13.46
C VAL A 96 23.21 -18.71 13.23
N ASP A 97 23.40 -19.42 14.33
CA ASP A 97 23.67 -20.85 14.50
C ASP A 97 22.71 -21.27 15.63
N ASN A 98 21.69 -22.07 15.31
CA ASN A 98 20.48 -22.22 16.12
C ASN A 98 20.51 -23.43 17.06
N ASP A 99 21.14 -24.53 16.65
CA ASP A 99 21.39 -25.71 17.47
C ASP A 99 22.77 -25.69 18.17
N ASN A 100 23.66 -24.77 17.76
CA ASN A 100 25.00 -24.51 18.30
C ASN A 100 26.05 -25.57 17.90
N ASP A 101 25.91 -26.14 16.69
CA ASP A 101 26.85 -27.07 16.08
C ASP A 101 28.14 -26.40 15.55
N GLY A 102 28.05 -25.15 15.06
CA GLY A 102 29.14 -24.44 14.38
C GLY A 102 28.89 -24.15 12.89
N LEU A 103 27.74 -24.53 12.33
CA LEU A 103 27.28 -24.20 10.99
C LEU A 103 26.25 -23.07 11.04
N CYS A 104 26.36 -22.09 10.15
CA CYS A 104 25.42 -20.98 10.09
C CYS A 104 24.08 -21.40 9.47
N ASN A 105 22.93 -21.05 10.04
CA ASN A 105 21.57 -21.29 9.48
C ASN A 105 21.44 -20.96 7.98
N LYS A 106 22.15 -19.92 7.51
CA LYS A 106 22.18 -19.57 6.08
C LYS A 106 22.96 -20.60 5.26
N LEU A 107 24.14 -21.03 5.71
CA LEU A 107 24.93 -22.03 4.99
C LEU A 107 24.26 -23.41 5.05
N GLU A 108 23.64 -23.76 6.18
CA GLU A 108 22.76 -24.91 6.34
C GLU A 108 21.67 -24.97 5.27
N GLU A 109 20.91 -23.88 5.07
CA GLU A 109 19.92 -23.77 4.00
C GLU A 109 20.51 -24.01 2.60
N GLY A 110 21.78 -23.65 2.37
CA GLY A 110 22.50 -23.95 1.14
C GLY A 110 23.04 -25.39 1.03
N LEU A 111 23.14 -26.12 2.14
CA LEU A 111 23.58 -27.53 2.19
C LEU A 111 22.42 -28.51 2.34
N PHE A 112 21.28 -28.04 2.84
CA PHE A 112 20.03 -28.74 3.14
C PHE A 112 20.03 -29.61 4.41
N THR A 113 20.81 -29.21 5.42
CA THR A 113 20.72 -29.69 6.81
C THR A 113 19.49 -29.12 7.54
N ASP A 114 19.08 -29.70 8.66
CA ASP A 114 18.02 -29.15 9.52
C ASP A 114 18.62 -28.21 10.57
N ILE A 115 18.29 -26.92 10.44
CA ILE A 115 18.68 -25.79 11.28
C ILE A 115 18.40 -25.99 12.80
N ASN A 116 17.77 -27.08 13.19
CA ASN A 116 17.39 -27.41 14.57
C ASN A 116 17.97 -28.75 15.07
N ASP A 117 18.73 -29.50 14.27
CA ASP A 117 19.25 -30.83 14.62
C ASP A 117 20.71 -31.01 14.17
N ALA A 118 21.61 -30.82 15.15
CA ALA A 118 23.07 -30.73 15.03
C ALA A 118 23.82 -31.99 14.55
N ASP A 119 23.14 -32.93 13.89
CA ASP A 119 23.60 -34.25 13.43
C ASP A 119 22.57 -34.73 12.38
N SER A 120 22.44 -34.00 11.25
CA SER A 120 21.30 -34.10 10.31
C SER A 120 21.10 -35.49 9.69
N ASP A 121 22.07 -36.39 9.82
CA ASP A 121 22.04 -37.74 9.26
C ASP A 121 22.15 -38.91 10.27
N ASP A 122 22.14 -38.60 11.58
CA ASP A 122 22.05 -39.55 12.71
C ASP A 122 23.32 -40.46 12.86
N ASP A 123 24.47 -40.01 12.37
CA ASP A 123 25.77 -40.72 12.37
C ASP A 123 26.54 -40.59 13.70
N GLY A 124 26.50 -39.42 14.36
CA GLY A 124 27.28 -39.10 15.56
C GLY A 124 28.41 -38.08 15.37
N TYR A 125 28.47 -37.40 14.22
CA TYR A 125 29.25 -36.17 13.98
C TYR A 125 28.29 -35.02 13.68
N SER A 126 28.73 -33.78 13.96
CA SER A 126 27.88 -32.60 13.75
C SER A 126 28.09 -31.97 12.39
N ASP A 127 27.06 -31.38 11.80
CA ASP A 127 27.07 -30.91 10.41
C ASP A 127 28.19 -29.89 10.11
N GLY A 128 28.39 -28.90 10.99
CA GLY A 128 29.50 -27.97 10.97
C GLY A 128 30.85 -28.63 11.23
N THR A 129 30.92 -29.64 12.08
CA THR A 129 32.13 -30.47 12.24
C THR A 129 32.46 -31.20 10.93
N GLU A 130 31.46 -31.75 10.25
CA GLU A 130 31.58 -32.50 9.01
C GLU A 130 32.00 -31.61 7.84
N VAL A 131 31.30 -30.50 7.62
CA VAL A 131 31.60 -29.50 6.58
C VAL A 131 33.03 -28.97 6.76
N LEU A 132 33.42 -28.61 7.99
CA LEU A 132 34.78 -28.15 8.30
C LEU A 132 35.86 -29.23 8.07
N ASN A 133 35.51 -30.52 8.20
CA ASN A 133 36.41 -31.65 7.98
C ASN A 133 36.27 -32.29 6.59
N TYR A 134 35.47 -31.71 5.68
CA TYR A 134 35.19 -32.21 4.33
C TYR A 134 34.49 -33.58 4.28
N TYR A 135 33.41 -33.74 5.04
CA TYR A 135 32.45 -34.85 4.95
C TYR A 135 31.13 -34.38 4.29
N ASP A 136 30.02 -35.10 4.48
CA ASP A 136 28.76 -34.92 3.73
C ASP A 136 27.55 -35.09 4.68
N PRO A 137 27.04 -34.00 5.29
CA PRO A 137 26.15 -34.02 6.48
C PRO A 137 24.69 -34.43 6.18
N LEU A 138 24.50 -35.35 5.23
CA LEU A 138 23.21 -35.85 4.73
C LEU A 138 23.31 -37.33 4.28
N ASN A 139 24.43 -38.02 4.52
CA ASN A 139 24.73 -39.37 4.02
C ASN A 139 25.63 -40.17 5.00
N PRO A 140 25.06 -40.88 6.00
CA PRO A 140 25.75 -41.21 7.25
C PRO A 140 26.97 -42.12 7.08
N GLY A 141 28.08 -41.69 7.69
CA GLY A 141 29.35 -42.41 7.77
C GLY A 141 30.56 -41.57 7.37
N ASP A 142 31.72 -42.24 7.26
CA ASP A 142 33.04 -41.72 6.83
C ASP A 142 33.08 -41.29 5.33
N SER A 143 31.97 -40.73 4.83
CA SER A 143 31.62 -40.41 3.45
C SER A 143 32.17 -39.05 3.04
N LYS A 144 33.30 -39.03 2.34
CA LYS A 144 33.88 -37.79 1.81
C LYS A 144 33.38 -37.49 0.39
N PRO A 145 32.81 -36.31 0.11
CA PRO A 145 32.45 -35.90 -1.24
C PRO A 145 33.64 -36.01 -2.20
N ILE A 146 33.41 -36.54 -3.40
CA ILE A 146 34.45 -36.67 -4.43
C ILE A 146 34.60 -35.33 -5.15
N TYR A 147 35.33 -34.40 -4.53
CA TYR A 147 35.60 -33.09 -5.13
C TYR A 147 36.40 -33.22 -6.43
N ASP A 148 35.95 -32.53 -7.48
CA ASP A 148 36.72 -32.38 -8.71
C ASP A 148 37.46 -31.04 -8.68
N TYR A 149 38.71 -31.07 -8.21
CA TYR A 149 39.57 -29.89 -8.21
C TYR A 149 39.80 -29.31 -9.62
N ASN A 150 39.56 -30.04 -10.72
CA ASN A 150 39.62 -29.46 -12.08
C ASN A 150 38.36 -28.63 -12.36
N LEU A 151 37.18 -29.07 -11.89
CA LEU A 151 35.94 -28.31 -11.95
C LEU A 151 36.03 -27.06 -11.08
N ALA A 152 36.44 -27.19 -9.81
CA ALA A 152 36.60 -26.07 -8.90
C ALA A 152 37.60 -25.04 -9.43
N ASN A 153 38.79 -25.45 -9.92
CA ASN A 153 39.75 -24.53 -10.54
C ASN A 153 39.26 -23.91 -11.86
N ARG A 154 38.32 -24.54 -12.58
CA ARG A 154 37.68 -23.97 -13.79
C ARG A 154 36.63 -22.92 -13.45
N LEU A 155 36.00 -23.03 -12.27
CA LEU A 155 34.92 -22.16 -11.80
C LEU A 155 35.38 -21.10 -10.78
N LYS A 156 36.66 -21.06 -10.40
CA LYS A 156 37.26 -20.00 -9.59
C LYS A 156 36.90 -18.61 -10.13
N GLY A 157 36.32 -17.79 -9.25
CA GLY A 157 35.94 -16.41 -9.53
C GLY A 157 34.64 -16.24 -10.32
N TYR A 158 33.87 -17.31 -10.53
CA TYR A 158 32.49 -17.20 -11.01
C TYR A 158 31.52 -17.16 -9.83
N ILE A 159 30.44 -16.40 -10.00
CA ILE A 159 29.19 -16.64 -9.29
C ILE A 159 28.45 -17.76 -10.04
N LEU A 160 27.86 -18.69 -9.31
CA LEU A 160 27.12 -19.84 -9.82
C LEU A 160 25.68 -19.77 -9.33
N LEU A 161 24.72 -20.18 -10.17
CA LEU A 161 23.30 -20.31 -9.80
C LEU A 161 22.90 -21.79 -9.84
N GLN A 162 22.28 -22.27 -8.78
CA GLN A 162 21.88 -23.66 -8.60
C GLN A 162 20.54 -23.93 -9.30
N VAL A 163 20.60 -24.40 -10.56
CA VAL A 163 19.42 -24.45 -11.47
C VAL A 163 18.53 -25.69 -11.31
N GLU A 164 18.82 -26.54 -10.32
CA GLU A 164 18.08 -27.80 -10.05
C GLU A 164 17.36 -27.77 -8.69
N LYS A 165 17.23 -26.59 -8.06
CA LYS A 165 16.48 -26.37 -6.82
C LYS A 165 16.05 -24.90 -6.71
N ASP A 166 16.13 -24.30 -5.52
CA ASP A 166 15.55 -22.99 -5.16
C ASP A 166 16.38 -21.77 -5.66
N GLY A 167 17.22 -21.96 -6.69
CA GLY A 167 17.98 -20.88 -7.35
C GLY A 167 19.24 -20.40 -6.62
N GLN A 168 19.70 -21.11 -5.58
CA GLN A 168 20.81 -20.69 -4.70
C GLN A 168 22.03 -20.11 -5.46
N ALA A 169 22.48 -18.91 -5.06
CA ALA A 169 23.67 -18.27 -5.58
C ALA A 169 24.94 -18.62 -4.78
N TRP A 170 26.05 -18.88 -5.46
CA TRP A 170 27.32 -19.30 -4.84
C TRP A 170 28.52 -18.60 -5.49
N TYR A 171 29.35 -17.91 -4.70
CA TYR A 171 30.62 -17.35 -5.17
C TYR A 171 31.76 -18.35 -4.95
N VAL A 172 32.47 -18.73 -6.02
CA VAL A 172 33.66 -19.60 -5.89
C VAL A 172 34.91 -18.74 -5.71
N ASN A 173 35.48 -18.69 -4.50
CA ASN A 173 36.58 -17.77 -4.20
C ASN A 173 37.83 -18.06 -5.07
N PRO A 174 38.36 -17.07 -5.83
CA PRO A 174 39.60 -17.22 -6.60
C PRO A 174 40.79 -17.71 -5.78
N ASN A 175 40.87 -17.34 -4.49
CA ASN A 175 42.01 -17.67 -3.62
C ASN A 175 42.09 -19.18 -3.36
N ASP A 176 41.14 -19.74 -2.63
CA ASP A 176 41.13 -21.13 -2.18
C ASP A 176 40.41 -22.08 -3.17
N GLY A 177 39.28 -21.66 -3.76
CA GLY A 177 38.49 -22.44 -4.73
C GLY A 177 37.27 -23.15 -4.14
N HIS A 178 36.85 -22.78 -2.93
CA HIS A 178 35.62 -23.23 -2.29
C HIS A 178 34.44 -22.36 -2.73
N ARG A 179 33.22 -22.92 -2.64
CA ARG A 179 31.96 -22.20 -2.86
C ARG A 179 31.46 -21.59 -1.54
N TYR A 180 31.17 -20.29 -1.56
CA TYR A 180 30.57 -19.56 -0.45
C TYR A 180 29.13 -19.21 -0.83
N TYR A 181 28.17 -19.52 0.05
CA TYR A 181 26.76 -19.31 -0.22
C TYR A 181 26.39 -17.82 -0.12
N MET A 182 25.70 -17.31 -1.14
CA MET A 182 25.35 -15.91 -1.31
C MET A 182 23.83 -15.76 -1.26
N LYS A 183 23.23 -16.10 -0.11
CA LYS A 183 21.77 -16.11 0.11
C LYS A 183 21.12 -14.76 -0.19
N ASP A 184 21.69 -13.69 0.35
CA ASP A 184 21.07 -12.38 0.48
C ASP A 184 22.12 -11.26 0.48
N GLY A 185 21.67 -10.00 0.44
CA GLY A 185 22.54 -8.81 0.49
C GLY A 185 23.54 -8.82 1.65
N PRO A 186 23.13 -9.10 2.91
CA PRO A 186 24.05 -9.26 4.03
C PRO A 186 25.09 -10.36 3.85
N ALA A 187 24.72 -11.56 3.36
CA ALA A 187 25.67 -12.64 3.07
C ALA A 187 26.65 -12.26 1.95
N ALA A 188 26.16 -11.61 0.89
CA ALA A 188 27.00 -11.05 -0.17
C ALA A 188 27.97 -9.99 0.39
N TYR A 189 27.50 -9.09 1.26
CA TYR A 189 28.34 -8.08 1.91
C TYR A 189 29.44 -8.71 2.78
N GLN A 190 29.18 -9.79 3.51
CA GLN A 190 30.21 -10.50 4.27
C GLN A 190 31.25 -11.17 3.36
N ILE A 191 30.83 -11.76 2.24
CA ILE A 191 31.73 -12.24 1.17
C ILE A 191 32.61 -11.06 0.65
N MET A 192 32.01 -9.89 0.40
CA MET A 192 32.76 -8.69 0.00
C MET A 192 33.71 -8.19 1.10
N ARG A 193 33.32 -8.21 2.36
CA ARG A 193 34.09 -7.70 3.53
C ARG A 193 35.31 -8.57 3.84
N PHE A 194 35.20 -9.89 3.70
CA PHE A 194 36.21 -10.83 4.21
C PHE A 194 36.97 -11.63 3.14
N LEU A 195 36.43 -11.75 1.91
CA LEU A 195 37.00 -12.55 0.82
C LEU A 195 37.40 -11.73 -0.44
N SER A 196 37.17 -10.41 -0.44
CA SER A 196 37.60 -9.52 -1.53
C SER A 196 39.11 -9.23 -1.52
N LEU A 197 39.59 -8.62 -2.59
CA LEU A 197 40.97 -8.16 -2.73
C LEU A 197 41.04 -6.63 -2.80
N GLY A 198 41.67 -6.00 -1.82
CA GLY A 198 41.90 -4.56 -1.82
C GLY A 198 42.78 -4.11 -2.99
N ILE A 199 42.37 -3.04 -3.69
CA ILE A 199 43.04 -2.51 -4.89
C ILE A 199 43.24 -0.98 -4.81
N SER A 200 44.36 -0.49 -5.35
CA SER A 200 44.67 0.95 -5.46
C SER A 200 43.89 1.59 -6.61
N ASN A 201 43.64 2.89 -6.54
CA ASN A 201 42.98 3.63 -7.63
C ASN A 201 43.79 3.56 -8.93
N ASN A 202 45.12 3.55 -8.83
CA ASN A 202 46.02 3.43 -9.99
C ASN A 202 45.91 2.07 -10.68
N ASP A 203 45.81 0.98 -9.91
CA ASP A 203 45.76 -0.38 -10.45
C ASP A 203 44.36 -0.70 -10.96
N LEU A 204 43.33 -0.24 -10.23
CA LEU A 204 41.93 -0.27 -10.66
C LEU A 204 41.73 0.46 -12.00
N ALA A 205 42.32 1.65 -12.16
CA ALA A 205 42.26 2.43 -13.42
C ALA A 205 42.92 1.75 -14.64
N GLN A 206 43.70 0.69 -14.44
CA GLN A 206 44.31 -0.11 -15.51
C GLN A 206 43.46 -1.34 -15.91
N VAL A 207 42.38 -1.63 -15.19
CA VAL A 207 41.38 -2.67 -15.55
C VAL A 207 40.28 -2.03 -16.41
N PRO A 208 39.84 -2.64 -17.53
CA PRO A 208 38.71 -2.14 -18.31
C PRO A 208 37.43 -2.05 -17.47
N VAL A 209 36.64 -0.99 -17.66
CA VAL A 209 35.25 -0.97 -17.19
C VAL A 209 34.39 -1.69 -18.21
N SER A 210 33.38 -2.45 -17.76
CA SER A 210 32.42 -3.10 -18.67
C SER A 210 31.68 -2.07 -19.53
N SER A 211 31.25 -2.48 -20.72
CA SER A 211 30.36 -1.67 -21.58
C SER A 211 28.88 -1.79 -21.19
N TYR A 212 28.57 -2.49 -20.09
CA TYR A 212 27.25 -2.48 -19.48
C TYR A 212 26.93 -1.09 -18.93
N GLN A 213 25.73 -0.57 -19.22
CA GLN A 213 25.24 0.71 -18.69
C GLN A 213 23.86 0.49 -18.08
N ALA A 214 23.75 0.72 -16.77
CA ALA A 214 22.46 0.88 -16.11
C ALA A 214 21.77 2.18 -16.60
N PRO A 215 20.42 2.29 -16.50
CA PRO A 215 19.68 3.51 -16.77
C PRO A 215 20.11 4.70 -15.90
N SER A 216 19.65 5.92 -16.25
CA SER A 216 19.94 7.14 -15.46
C SER A 216 18.89 8.23 -15.66
N ASP A 217 18.28 8.69 -14.56
CA ASP A 217 17.26 9.74 -14.56
C ASP A 217 17.77 11.12 -14.97
N ASN A 218 16.88 11.91 -15.60
CA ASN A 218 16.96 13.36 -15.72
C ASN A 218 15.54 13.93 -15.90
N ASN A 219 15.12 14.87 -15.05
CA ASN A 219 14.04 15.83 -15.33
C ASN A 219 14.18 17.06 -14.42
N ASP A 220 14.02 18.25 -14.99
CA ASP A 220 14.24 19.53 -14.29
C ASP A 220 13.41 20.66 -14.94
N ASP A 221 13.02 21.66 -14.13
CA ASP A 221 12.42 22.97 -14.47
C ASP A 221 11.08 23.10 -15.27
N ASN A 222 10.00 23.33 -14.50
CA ASN A 222 9.23 24.60 -14.36
C ASN A 222 8.44 25.32 -15.50
N SER A 223 7.17 25.60 -15.13
CA SER A 223 6.44 26.91 -15.10
C SER A 223 6.05 27.70 -16.38
N ASP A 224 4.76 28.09 -16.51
CA ASP A 224 4.23 29.44 -16.14
C ASP A 224 2.87 29.84 -16.80
N ASP A 225 2.00 30.46 -15.98
CA ASP A 225 1.08 31.60 -16.24
C ASP A 225 -0.03 31.66 -17.34
N ASN A 226 -1.29 31.70 -16.82
CA ASN A 226 -2.30 32.79 -16.94
C ASN A 226 -3.28 33.00 -18.13
N ASP A 227 -4.39 33.67 -17.73
CA ASP A 227 -5.43 34.43 -18.47
C ASP A 227 -6.39 33.70 -19.44
N ASP A 228 -7.65 34.15 -19.67
CA ASP A 228 -8.65 34.87 -18.83
C ASP A 228 -10.00 34.91 -19.61
N THR A 229 -11.12 35.24 -18.95
CA THR A 229 -12.33 35.90 -19.50
C THR A 229 -13.18 35.25 -20.64
N SER A 230 -14.33 34.72 -20.22
CA SER A 230 -15.70 35.27 -20.47
C SER A 230 -16.45 35.19 -21.83
N ASP A 231 -17.78 35.30 -21.68
CA ASP A 231 -18.80 35.92 -22.55
C ASP A 231 -19.58 35.11 -23.62
N ASP A 232 -20.72 34.57 -23.18
CA ASP A 232 -22.10 35.11 -23.42
C ASP A 232 -22.89 34.82 -24.73
N THR A 233 -24.21 34.64 -24.54
CA THR A 233 -25.35 34.76 -25.49
C THR A 233 -25.46 33.90 -26.78
N SER A 234 -26.40 32.94 -26.72
CA SER A 234 -27.63 32.75 -27.54
C SER A 234 -27.76 33.31 -28.98
N ASP A 235 -28.51 32.58 -29.85
CA ASP A 235 -29.87 32.97 -30.30
C ASP A 235 -30.51 32.02 -31.37
N ASP A 236 -31.86 32.02 -31.39
CA ASP A 236 -32.81 31.78 -32.51
C ASP A 236 -32.92 30.47 -33.36
N ALA A 237 -34.02 29.73 -33.10
CA ALA A 237 -35.16 29.46 -34.03
C ALA A 237 -35.00 28.47 -35.23
N ASP A 238 -36.07 27.93 -35.88
CA ASP A 238 -37.51 28.28 -35.82
C ASP A 238 -38.50 27.15 -36.30
N ASP A 239 -39.77 27.32 -35.88
CA ASP A 239 -41.08 27.02 -36.53
C ASP A 239 -41.68 25.59 -36.78
N THR A 240 -43.02 25.54 -36.67
CA THR A 240 -44.05 24.50 -37.03
C THR A 240 -43.94 23.08 -36.42
N SER A 241 -44.84 22.53 -35.58
CA SER A 241 -46.25 22.79 -35.13
C SER A 241 -47.38 21.99 -35.82
N ASP A 242 -48.49 21.85 -35.06
CA ASP A 242 -49.85 21.39 -35.45
C ASP A 242 -50.02 19.86 -35.73
N ASP A 243 -51.02 19.13 -35.18
CA ASP A 243 -52.04 19.48 -34.17
C ASP A 243 -52.80 18.23 -33.63
N ASN A 244 -53.10 18.19 -32.32
CA ASN A 244 -54.42 17.87 -31.68
C ASN A 244 -55.22 16.55 -31.96
N ASP A 245 -56.03 15.98 -31.05
CA ASP A 245 -56.23 16.10 -29.56
C ASP A 245 -57.28 15.04 -29.08
N ASP A 246 -57.36 14.76 -27.75
CA ASP A 246 -58.52 14.37 -26.87
C ASP A 246 -59.68 13.40 -27.31
N THR A 247 -60.49 12.73 -26.45
CA THR A 247 -60.42 12.19 -25.05
C THR A 247 -61.67 11.30 -24.72
N SER A 248 -61.55 10.46 -23.66
CA SER A 248 -62.57 10.11 -22.62
C SER A 248 -63.84 9.23 -22.86
N ASP A 249 -64.11 8.40 -21.83
CA ASP A 249 -65.35 8.01 -21.12
C ASP A 249 -66.64 7.43 -21.77
N ASP A 250 -66.86 6.13 -21.48
CA ASP A 250 -67.85 5.54 -20.53
C ASP A 250 -69.39 5.44 -20.80
N THR A 251 -69.98 4.38 -20.22
CA THR A 251 -71.41 4.05 -19.91
C THR A 251 -72.46 3.58 -20.95
N SER A 252 -72.79 2.28 -20.86
CA SER A 252 -74.14 1.63 -20.71
C SER A 252 -75.33 1.76 -21.71
N ASP A 253 -75.95 0.59 -21.97
CA ASP A 253 -77.40 0.22 -22.11
C ASP A 253 -78.34 1.07 -23.01
N ASP A 254 -79.21 0.53 -23.90
CA ASP A 254 -80.10 -0.65 -23.80
C ASP A 254 -80.84 -0.96 -25.16
N ASP A 255 -81.52 -2.11 -25.20
CA ASP A 255 -82.64 -2.59 -26.05
C ASP A 255 -82.47 -2.69 -27.59
N SER A 256 -82.60 -3.93 -28.08
CA SER A 256 -82.78 -4.22 -29.51
C SER A 256 -83.73 -5.42 -29.71
N GLY A 257 -84.67 -5.29 -30.65
CA GLY A 257 -85.68 -6.32 -30.94
C GLY A 257 -85.72 -6.71 -32.40
N GLY A 258 -85.13 -7.86 -32.77
CA GLY A 258 -85.10 -8.33 -34.16
C GLY A 258 -84.63 -9.77 -34.38
N THR A 259 -85.58 -10.72 -34.33
CA THR A 259 -85.55 -12.05 -35.00
C THR A 259 -84.21 -12.77 -35.16
N ILE A 260 -83.98 -13.76 -34.28
CA ILE A 260 -82.87 -14.73 -34.36
C ILE A 260 -82.95 -15.56 -35.65
N THR A 261 -81.81 -15.71 -36.33
CA THR A 261 -81.51 -16.82 -37.24
C THR A 261 -80.62 -17.82 -36.52
N PRO A 262 -80.83 -19.14 -36.64
CA PRO A 262 -79.98 -20.13 -35.97
C PRO A 262 -78.54 -20.02 -36.47
N GLU A 263 -77.60 -19.94 -35.54
CA GLU A 263 -76.16 -19.82 -35.79
C GLU A 263 -75.40 -20.93 -35.04
N CYS A 264 -74.76 -21.80 -35.82
CA CYS A 264 -74.00 -22.93 -35.33
C CYS A 264 -72.70 -22.48 -34.64
N GLY A 265 -72.46 -22.96 -33.42
CA GLY A 265 -71.34 -22.61 -32.55
C GLY A 265 -71.72 -21.81 -31.29
N ASN A 266 -73.01 -21.66 -30.96
CA ASN A 266 -73.44 -20.77 -29.86
C ASN A 266 -73.59 -21.46 -28.48
N GLY A 267 -73.68 -22.79 -28.46
CA GLY A 267 -73.78 -23.64 -27.26
C GLY A 267 -75.20 -24.04 -26.84
N VAL A 268 -76.21 -23.80 -27.69
CA VAL A 268 -77.62 -24.11 -27.45
C VAL A 268 -78.27 -24.68 -28.73
N VAL A 269 -78.43 -26.00 -28.80
CA VAL A 269 -79.05 -26.68 -29.97
C VAL A 269 -80.48 -26.18 -30.23
N GLU A 270 -80.70 -25.54 -31.37
CA GLU A 270 -81.96 -24.91 -31.77
C GLU A 270 -82.85 -25.81 -32.66
N GLN A 271 -84.02 -25.30 -33.08
CA GLN A 271 -85.01 -26.06 -33.86
C GLN A 271 -84.62 -26.20 -35.35
N GLY A 272 -83.55 -26.95 -35.58
CA GLY A 272 -83.03 -27.30 -36.91
C GLY A 272 -81.75 -28.14 -36.87
N GLU A 273 -81.13 -28.28 -35.70
CA GLU A 273 -79.76 -28.73 -35.50
C GLU A 273 -79.70 -30.11 -34.81
N GLU A 274 -78.62 -30.85 -35.02
CA GLU A 274 -78.39 -32.18 -34.41
C GLU A 274 -77.36 -32.13 -33.27
N CYS A 275 -76.51 -31.10 -33.27
CA CYS A 275 -75.48 -30.76 -32.28
C CYS A 275 -75.19 -29.26 -32.36
N ASP A 276 -74.51 -28.69 -31.37
CA ASP A 276 -74.05 -27.29 -31.41
C ASP A 276 -72.75 -27.14 -30.62
N GLY A 277 -71.70 -26.62 -31.28
CA GLY A 277 -70.34 -26.40 -30.76
C GLY A 277 -69.59 -27.63 -30.20
N SER A 278 -70.26 -28.77 -30.04
CA SER A 278 -69.80 -29.93 -29.30
C SER A 278 -70.55 -31.21 -29.71
N ALA A 279 -69.90 -32.35 -29.54
CA ALA A 279 -70.43 -33.67 -29.86
C ALA A 279 -70.00 -34.70 -28.78
N ALA A 280 -70.52 -35.93 -28.87
CA ALA A 280 -70.17 -37.02 -27.96
C ALA A 280 -69.10 -37.94 -28.57
N ASP A 281 -68.25 -38.54 -27.73
CA ASP A 281 -67.10 -39.38 -28.07
C ASP A 281 -67.28 -40.24 -29.35
N GLY A 282 -66.40 -40.02 -30.34
CA GLY A 282 -66.42 -40.69 -31.65
C GLY A 282 -67.23 -39.99 -32.74
N TYR A 283 -67.86 -38.86 -32.43
CA TYR A 283 -68.51 -37.97 -33.39
C TYR A 283 -67.97 -36.54 -33.25
N GLN A 284 -67.95 -35.80 -34.36
CA GLN A 284 -67.70 -34.36 -34.39
C GLN A 284 -68.96 -33.61 -34.83
N CYS A 285 -69.10 -32.35 -34.39
CA CYS A 285 -70.14 -31.44 -34.87
C CYS A 285 -69.55 -30.51 -35.94
N ASN A 286 -70.18 -30.40 -37.10
CA ASN A 286 -69.67 -29.58 -38.21
C ASN A 286 -70.34 -28.19 -38.31
N ASP A 287 -69.82 -27.33 -39.17
CA ASP A 287 -70.31 -25.96 -39.46
C ASP A 287 -71.74 -25.90 -40.08
N GLN A 288 -72.44 -27.02 -40.16
CA GLN A 288 -73.86 -27.14 -40.54
C GLN A 288 -74.71 -27.73 -39.38
N CYS A 289 -74.13 -27.82 -38.18
CA CYS A 289 -74.71 -28.37 -36.96
C CYS A 289 -75.27 -29.80 -37.14
N GLN A 290 -74.49 -30.64 -37.84
CA GLN A 290 -74.75 -32.06 -38.05
C GLN A 290 -73.66 -32.94 -37.41
N LEU A 291 -74.04 -34.11 -36.91
CA LEU A 291 -73.12 -35.08 -36.32
C LEU A 291 -72.47 -35.96 -37.40
N VAL A 292 -71.14 -36.06 -37.40
CA VAL A 292 -70.36 -36.89 -38.33
C VAL A 292 -69.43 -37.84 -37.58
N GLU A 293 -69.25 -39.07 -38.09
CA GLU A 293 -68.34 -40.06 -37.51
C GLU A 293 -66.87 -39.70 -37.80
N GLU A 294 -66.00 -39.94 -36.81
CA GLU A 294 -64.60 -39.50 -36.82
C GLU A 294 -63.71 -40.48 -37.64
N GLU A 295 -63.45 -40.17 -38.91
CA GLU A 295 -62.55 -40.97 -39.76
C GLU A 295 -61.07 -40.76 -39.40
N THR A 296 -60.38 -41.85 -39.06
CA THR A 296 -58.94 -41.85 -38.72
C THR A 296 -58.06 -41.78 -39.97
N GLY A 297 -57.29 -40.70 -40.13
CA GLY A 297 -56.54 -40.45 -41.38
C GLY A 297 -55.31 -39.54 -41.26
N SER A 298 -54.21 -40.07 -40.72
CA SER A 298 -52.81 -39.61 -40.87
C SER A 298 -52.55 -38.10 -41.04
N GLY A 299 -52.35 -37.40 -39.92
CA GLY A 299 -51.37 -36.32 -39.80
C GLY A 299 -50.32 -36.70 -38.74
N PRO A 300 -49.19 -35.97 -38.64
CA PRO A 300 -48.27 -36.08 -37.50
C PRO A 300 -48.99 -35.87 -36.16
N ILE A 301 -48.55 -36.53 -35.09
CA ILE A 301 -49.24 -36.55 -33.79
C ILE A 301 -48.25 -36.23 -32.67
N CYS A 302 -48.30 -34.99 -32.21
CA CYS A 302 -47.46 -34.52 -31.12
C CYS A 302 -47.80 -35.14 -29.77
N GLY A 303 -46.77 -35.44 -28.99
CA GLY A 303 -46.81 -36.12 -27.71
C GLY A 303 -46.66 -37.66 -27.79
N ASN A 304 -46.16 -38.23 -28.90
CA ASN A 304 -46.11 -39.70 -29.09
C ASN A 304 -44.76 -40.35 -28.72
N GLY A 305 -43.65 -39.59 -28.76
CA GLY A 305 -42.28 -40.01 -28.45
C GLY A 305 -41.43 -40.45 -29.66
N VAL A 306 -41.87 -40.17 -30.89
CA VAL A 306 -41.19 -40.45 -32.16
C VAL A 306 -41.43 -39.32 -33.16
N VAL A 307 -40.42 -38.45 -33.37
CA VAL A 307 -40.47 -37.34 -34.34
C VAL A 307 -40.69 -37.87 -35.77
N GLU A 308 -41.83 -37.51 -36.37
CA GLU A 308 -42.24 -37.89 -37.73
C GLU A 308 -41.85 -36.84 -38.80
N GLN A 309 -42.07 -37.17 -40.09
CA GLN A 309 -41.69 -36.32 -41.21
C GLN A 309 -42.62 -35.10 -41.36
N GLY A 310 -42.34 -34.05 -40.59
CA GLY A 310 -43.11 -32.81 -40.51
C GLY A 310 -43.09 -32.17 -39.13
N GLU A 311 -42.50 -32.85 -38.13
CA GLU A 311 -42.30 -32.39 -36.76
C GLU A 311 -40.82 -32.03 -36.55
N GLU A 312 -40.54 -31.06 -35.68
CA GLU A 312 -39.17 -30.68 -35.27
C GLU A 312 -38.77 -31.30 -33.92
N CYS A 313 -39.79 -31.67 -33.14
CA CYS A 313 -39.71 -32.29 -31.82
C CYS A 313 -40.99 -33.11 -31.60
N ASP A 314 -41.02 -34.01 -30.62
CA ASP A 314 -42.25 -34.75 -30.30
C ASP A 314 -42.34 -35.09 -28.81
N GLY A 315 -43.13 -34.30 -28.07
CA GLY A 315 -43.35 -34.44 -26.62
C GLY A 315 -42.13 -34.17 -25.73
N SER A 316 -40.96 -33.97 -26.33
CA SER A 316 -39.69 -33.61 -25.68
C SER A 316 -38.82 -32.84 -26.68
N ALA A 317 -37.96 -31.96 -26.17
CA ALA A 317 -37.07 -31.09 -26.92
C ALA A 317 -35.65 -31.12 -26.32
N PRO A 318 -34.63 -30.57 -27.02
CA PRO A 318 -33.34 -30.24 -26.42
C PRO A 318 -33.49 -29.19 -25.31
N ALA A 319 -32.48 -29.04 -24.45
CA ALA A 319 -32.44 -27.95 -23.47
C ALA A 319 -32.42 -26.57 -24.17
N GLY A 320 -33.11 -25.58 -23.60
CA GLY A 320 -33.32 -24.26 -24.21
C GLY A 320 -34.52 -24.19 -25.16
N TYR A 321 -35.32 -25.25 -25.29
CA TYR A 321 -36.44 -25.32 -26.23
C TYR A 321 -37.65 -26.06 -25.63
N LEU A 322 -38.85 -25.49 -25.79
CA LEU A 322 -40.14 -26.13 -25.53
C LEU A 322 -40.65 -26.82 -26.81
N CYS A 323 -41.02 -28.10 -26.69
CA CYS A 323 -41.73 -28.78 -27.78
C CYS A 323 -43.22 -28.39 -27.80
N THR A 324 -43.56 -27.32 -28.52
CA THR A 324 -44.91 -26.77 -28.57
C THR A 324 -45.51 -26.96 -29.96
N ALA A 325 -46.65 -27.65 -30.04
CA ALA A 325 -47.33 -27.98 -31.31
C ALA A 325 -46.43 -28.66 -32.37
N CYS A 326 -45.41 -29.40 -31.91
CA CYS A 326 -44.40 -30.09 -32.73
C CYS A 326 -43.47 -29.19 -33.55
N GLN A 327 -43.38 -27.91 -33.16
CA GLN A 327 -42.27 -27.03 -33.48
C GLN A 327 -41.34 -26.87 -32.27
N LEU A 328 -40.06 -26.63 -32.54
CA LEU A 328 -39.14 -26.16 -31.52
C LEU A 328 -39.37 -24.66 -31.32
N VAL A 329 -39.95 -24.30 -30.18
CA VAL A 329 -40.00 -22.92 -29.70
C VAL A 329 -38.90 -22.80 -28.66
N GLU A 330 -38.16 -21.69 -28.63
CA GLU A 330 -37.17 -21.47 -27.57
C GLU A 330 -37.88 -21.42 -26.22
N GLU A 331 -37.24 -21.97 -25.18
CA GLU A 331 -37.69 -21.73 -23.81
C GLU A 331 -37.58 -20.22 -23.58
N PRO A 332 -38.69 -19.49 -23.32
CA PRO A 332 -38.55 -18.13 -22.83
C PRO A 332 -37.72 -18.24 -21.54
N PRO A 333 -36.64 -17.45 -21.38
CA PRO A 333 -35.70 -17.68 -20.30
C PRO A 333 -36.45 -17.72 -18.97
N GLU A 334 -36.25 -18.80 -18.20
CA GLU A 334 -36.61 -18.79 -16.78
C GLU A 334 -35.62 -17.85 -16.10
N ILE A 335 -35.95 -16.55 -16.11
CA ILE A 335 -35.23 -15.53 -15.35
C ILE A 335 -35.52 -15.82 -13.88
N GLU A 336 -34.68 -16.67 -13.27
CA GLU A 336 -34.69 -16.89 -11.83
C GLU A 336 -34.49 -15.55 -11.09
N SER A 337 -35.06 -15.43 -9.88
CA SER A 337 -35.21 -14.15 -9.17
C SER A 337 -33.89 -13.37 -9.03
N ALA A 338 -33.81 -12.23 -9.73
CA ALA A 338 -32.56 -11.67 -10.22
C ALA A 338 -31.85 -10.65 -9.30
N LEU A 339 -32.22 -10.52 -8.03
CA LEU A 339 -31.42 -9.75 -7.06
C LEU A 339 -30.49 -10.70 -6.27
N SER A 340 -29.45 -11.26 -6.87
CA SER A 340 -28.47 -12.01 -6.07
C SER A 340 -27.52 -11.03 -5.38
N LEU A 341 -27.68 -10.86 -4.06
CA LEU A 341 -26.82 -9.98 -3.27
C LEU A 341 -25.46 -10.64 -3.05
N LEU A 342 -24.45 -10.19 -3.80
CA LEU A 342 -23.04 -10.33 -3.45
C LEU A 342 -22.80 -9.49 -2.20
N GLN A 343 -22.99 -10.14 -1.05
CA GLN A 343 -22.94 -9.51 0.24
C GLN A 343 -21.49 -9.19 0.63
N PRO A 344 -21.17 -7.93 0.93
CA PRO A 344 -19.80 -7.49 1.16
C PRO A 344 -19.21 -8.11 2.43
N TYR A 345 -17.88 -8.22 2.46
CA TYR A 345 -17.12 -8.52 3.67
C TYR A 345 -16.87 -7.27 4.52
N SER A 346 -17.17 -6.08 3.97
CA SER A 346 -17.27 -4.78 4.65
C SER A 346 -18.74 -4.37 4.89
N GLU A 347 -18.99 -3.24 5.56
CA GLU A 347 -20.33 -2.79 5.96
C GLU A 347 -20.87 -1.68 5.03
N SER A 348 -20.86 -1.93 3.72
CA SER A 348 -21.14 -0.86 2.74
C SER A 348 -21.99 -1.29 1.54
N PHE A 349 -21.48 -2.03 0.57
CA PHE A 349 -22.09 -2.07 -0.77
C PHE A 349 -22.73 -3.41 -1.13
N PRO A 350 -24.06 -3.47 -1.37
CA PRO A 350 -24.70 -4.63 -1.95
C PRO A 350 -24.44 -4.65 -3.47
N VAL A 351 -23.47 -5.44 -3.91
CA VAL A 351 -23.36 -5.78 -5.34
C VAL A 351 -24.52 -6.71 -5.71
N ALA A 352 -25.13 -6.48 -6.87
CA ALA A 352 -26.23 -7.28 -7.35
C ALA A 352 -26.00 -7.72 -8.80
N TYR A 353 -26.13 -9.00 -9.06
CA TYR A 353 -26.08 -9.52 -10.41
C TYR A 353 -27.41 -10.09 -10.86
N SER A 354 -27.71 -9.82 -12.13
CA SER A 354 -28.89 -10.20 -12.89
C SER A 354 -28.46 -10.43 -14.32
N ASP A 355 -28.98 -11.45 -14.99
CA ASP A 355 -28.85 -11.65 -16.44
C ASP A 355 -29.76 -10.65 -17.21
N ALA A 356 -29.62 -9.36 -16.88
CA ALA A 356 -30.36 -8.27 -17.51
C ALA A 356 -29.74 -7.97 -18.89
N PRO A 357 -30.53 -7.83 -19.97
CA PRO A 357 -30.00 -7.50 -21.29
C PRO A 357 -29.11 -6.23 -21.31
N GLU A 358 -28.16 -6.20 -22.24
CA GLU A 358 -27.30 -5.04 -22.49
C GLU A 358 -28.15 -3.76 -22.66
N GLY A 359 -27.81 -2.71 -21.91
CA GLY A 359 -28.54 -1.44 -21.91
C GLY A 359 -29.91 -1.44 -21.21
N SER A 360 -30.31 -2.54 -20.55
CA SER A 360 -31.52 -2.55 -19.70
C SER A 360 -31.47 -1.46 -18.63
N GLY A 361 -32.58 -0.74 -18.48
CA GLY A 361 -32.76 0.28 -17.46
C GLY A 361 -32.98 -0.35 -16.08
N TYR A 362 -32.41 0.25 -15.03
CA TYR A 362 -32.60 -0.15 -13.64
C TYR A 362 -32.99 1.03 -12.73
N GLN A 363 -33.63 0.70 -11.60
CA GLN A 363 -33.92 1.63 -10.50
C GLN A 363 -33.64 0.94 -9.15
N TRP A 364 -32.82 1.58 -8.33
CA TRP A 364 -32.53 1.19 -6.94
C TRP A 364 -33.43 1.92 -5.95
N GLU A 365 -34.08 1.16 -5.07
CA GLU A 365 -34.85 1.66 -3.94
C GLU A 365 -34.26 1.13 -2.62
N LEU A 366 -33.92 2.04 -1.70
CA LEU A 366 -33.47 1.72 -0.34
C LEU A 366 -34.56 2.13 0.66
N ASP A 367 -35.06 1.15 1.43
CA ASP A 367 -36.17 1.28 2.38
C ASP A 367 -37.44 1.97 1.79
N GLY A 368 -37.61 1.90 0.47
CA GLY A 368 -38.72 2.50 -0.29
C GLY A 368 -38.48 3.93 -0.80
N GLN A 369 -37.25 4.45 -0.72
CA GLN A 369 -36.82 5.68 -1.40
C GLN A 369 -35.94 5.33 -2.60
N ILE A 370 -36.24 5.88 -3.78
CA ILE A 370 -35.35 5.79 -4.96
C ILE A 370 -34.04 6.53 -4.64
N ILE A 371 -32.91 5.87 -4.88
CA ILE A 371 -31.56 6.41 -4.61
C ILE A 371 -30.70 6.51 -5.87
N GLU A 372 -30.85 5.58 -6.82
CA GLU A 372 -30.09 5.56 -8.08
C GLU A 372 -30.98 4.97 -9.19
N SER A 373 -30.77 5.40 -10.44
CA SER A 373 -31.35 4.78 -11.64
C SER A 373 -30.45 5.04 -12.85
N GLY A 374 -30.37 4.07 -13.74
CA GLY A 374 -29.44 4.10 -14.88
C GLY A 374 -29.69 2.98 -15.88
N SER A 375 -28.69 2.66 -16.68
CA SER A 375 -28.61 1.47 -17.54
C SER A 375 -27.43 0.59 -17.10
N SER A 376 -27.44 -0.70 -17.44
CA SER A 376 -26.29 -1.59 -17.15
C SER A 376 -24.95 -0.94 -17.56
N PRO A 377 -23.96 -0.84 -16.66
CA PRO A 377 -22.70 -0.17 -16.93
C PRO A 377 -21.66 -1.09 -17.57
N THR A 378 -21.91 -2.40 -17.67
CA THR A 378 -20.96 -3.36 -18.22
C THR A 378 -20.96 -3.26 -19.75
N THR A 379 -19.83 -2.82 -20.32
CA THR A 379 -19.65 -2.71 -21.77
C THR A 379 -18.86 -3.87 -22.36
N PHE A 380 -18.08 -4.59 -21.54
CA PHE A 380 -17.33 -5.77 -21.96
C PHE A 380 -17.08 -6.71 -20.77
N LEU A 381 -17.28 -8.01 -20.97
CA LEU A 381 -16.91 -9.05 -20.00
C LEU A 381 -16.56 -10.37 -20.72
N VAL A 382 -15.41 -10.96 -20.36
CA VAL A 382 -14.98 -12.30 -20.82
C VAL A 382 -14.36 -13.08 -19.66
N HIS A 383 -14.89 -14.28 -19.39
CA HIS A 383 -14.41 -15.20 -18.37
C HIS A 383 -13.21 -16.05 -18.81
N PHE A 384 -13.00 -16.22 -20.12
CA PHE A 384 -12.00 -17.12 -20.73
C PHE A 384 -12.12 -18.63 -20.38
N ASP A 385 -13.22 -19.03 -19.73
CA ASP A 385 -13.55 -20.41 -19.36
C ASP A 385 -13.67 -21.36 -20.58
N GLY A 386 -12.52 -21.86 -21.06
CA GLY A 386 -12.36 -22.73 -22.23
C GLY A 386 -12.83 -22.13 -23.57
N ASN A 387 -13.20 -20.85 -23.60
CA ASN A 387 -13.72 -20.15 -24.77
C ASN A 387 -13.49 -18.63 -24.65
N ALA A 388 -13.47 -17.91 -25.78
CA ALA A 388 -13.17 -16.47 -25.82
C ALA A 388 -14.35 -15.60 -26.27
N THR A 389 -15.59 -16.06 -26.10
CA THR A 389 -16.79 -15.26 -26.41
C THR A 389 -17.11 -14.34 -25.22
N THR A 390 -17.58 -13.11 -25.46
CA THR A 390 -18.09 -12.26 -24.37
C THR A 390 -19.41 -12.81 -23.83
N THR A 391 -19.80 -12.39 -22.63
CA THR A 391 -21.12 -12.70 -22.07
C THR A 391 -22.27 -12.15 -22.92
N SER A 392 -22.10 -10.96 -23.52
CA SER A 392 -22.97 -10.39 -24.57
C SER A 392 -22.95 -11.15 -25.91
N ASN A 393 -22.37 -12.36 -25.97
CA ASN A 393 -22.26 -13.23 -27.15
C ASN A 393 -21.42 -12.65 -28.31
N GLU A 394 -20.53 -11.70 -28.05
CA GLU A 394 -19.58 -11.20 -29.05
C GLU A 394 -18.41 -12.18 -29.23
N ALA A 395 -18.21 -12.66 -30.45
CA ALA A 395 -17.13 -13.56 -30.82
C ALA A 395 -15.89 -12.79 -31.32
N PRO A 396 -14.66 -13.23 -31.01
CA PRO A 396 -13.45 -12.56 -31.44
C PRO A 396 -13.28 -12.61 -32.97
N LEU A 397 -12.72 -11.53 -33.52
CA LEU A 397 -12.29 -11.40 -34.91
C LEU A 397 -11.07 -12.28 -35.20
N ILE A 398 -10.17 -12.43 -34.22
CA ILE A 398 -8.95 -13.24 -34.29
C ILE A 398 -8.71 -13.93 -32.94
N ASP A 399 -8.45 -15.24 -32.98
CA ASP A 399 -8.25 -16.16 -31.85
C ASP A 399 -7.05 -17.14 -32.06
N ASN A 400 -6.15 -16.81 -32.99
CA ASN A 400 -5.23 -17.79 -33.57
C ASN A 400 -4.02 -18.08 -32.66
N SER A 401 -4.01 -19.28 -32.07
CA SER A 401 -2.97 -19.81 -31.16
C SER A 401 -3.13 -19.41 -29.69
N ILE A 402 -4.37 -19.27 -29.22
CA ILE A 402 -4.69 -19.19 -27.80
C ILE A 402 -4.69 -20.58 -27.13
N ASP A 403 -4.31 -20.63 -25.86
CA ASP A 403 -4.46 -21.76 -24.95
C ASP A 403 -5.20 -21.30 -23.68
N PHE A 404 -5.85 -22.22 -22.97
CA PHE A 404 -6.60 -21.94 -21.73
C PHE A 404 -5.95 -22.64 -20.52
N VAL A 405 -5.72 -21.89 -19.44
CA VAL A 405 -4.90 -22.31 -18.30
C VAL A 405 -5.62 -22.04 -16.99
N ASP A 406 -5.72 -23.05 -16.12
CA ASP A 406 -6.43 -23.00 -14.83
C ASP A 406 -6.09 -21.75 -13.99
N SER A 407 -7.12 -21.06 -13.50
CA SER A 407 -7.03 -19.71 -12.91
C SER A 407 -7.72 -19.61 -11.54
N LYS A 408 -7.99 -18.39 -11.05
CA LYS A 408 -8.78 -18.19 -9.82
C LYS A 408 -10.26 -18.52 -10.06
N PHE A 409 -10.77 -18.22 -11.26
CA PHE A 409 -12.17 -18.43 -11.65
C PHE A 409 -12.23 -19.28 -12.92
N GLY A 410 -11.95 -20.58 -12.77
CA GLY A 410 -12.02 -21.51 -13.90
C GLY A 410 -10.74 -21.51 -14.73
N GLN A 411 -10.75 -20.91 -15.92
CA GLN A 411 -9.59 -20.85 -16.83
C GLN A 411 -9.32 -19.48 -17.44
N SER A 412 -8.05 -19.10 -17.41
CA SER A 412 -7.48 -17.88 -18.01
C SER A 412 -7.05 -18.06 -19.47
N LEU A 413 -6.98 -16.96 -20.22
CA LEU A 413 -6.38 -16.85 -21.55
C LEU A 413 -4.85 -16.80 -21.47
N GLN A 414 -4.18 -17.62 -22.30
CA GLN A 414 -2.80 -17.44 -22.74
C GLN A 414 -2.76 -17.16 -24.25
N GLY A 415 -1.93 -16.21 -24.71
CA GLY A 415 -1.89 -15.74 -26.11
C GLY A 415 -2.74 -14.49 -26.33
N ARG A 416 -3.18 -14.22 -27.58
CA ARG A 416 -3.91 -13.00 -27.96
C ARG A 416 -5.28 -13.25 -28.62
N VAL A 417 -6.25 -12.40 -28.28
CA VAL A 417 -7.57 -12.30 -28.92
C VAL A 417 -7.84 -10.86 -29.37
N GLU A 418 -8.67 -10.69 -30.39
CA GLU A 418 -9.02 -9.39 -30.98
C GLU A 418 -10.54 -9.27 -31.18
N TYR A 419 -11.17 -8.23 -30.67
CA TYR A 419 -12.60 -7.94 -30.72
C TYR A 419 -12.88 -6.64 -31.49
N PRO A 420 -14.13 -6.41 -31.94
CA PRO A 420 -14.62 -5.07 -32.27
C PRO A 420 -14.38 -4.06 -31.13
N ALA A 421 -14.32 -2.79 -31.51
CA ALA A 421 -14.02 -1.66 -30.61
C ALA A 421 -15.13 -0.61 -30.55
N GLU A 422 -16.15 -0.76 -31.37
CA GLU A 422 -17.36 0.06 -31.38
C GLU A 422 -18.25 -0.48 -30.25
N ASN A 423 -18.52 0.35 -29.22
CA ASN A 423 -19.26 0.08 -27.96
C ASN A 423 -18.45 -0.46 -26.77
N ASN A 424 -17.35 -1.21 -26.96
CA ASN A 424 -16.65 -1.92 -25.87
C ASN A 424 -15.81 -1.05 -24.88
N ILE A 425 -15.63 0.26 -25.12
CA ILE A 425 -14.91 1.20 -24.24
C ILE A 425 -15.57 2.59 -24.28
N ASN A 426 -15.74 3.24 -23.13
CA ASN A 426 -15.98 4.69 -23.01
C ASN A 426 -14.64 5.42 -22.73
N LEU A 427 -14.33 6.50 -23.45
CA LEU A 427 -13.08 7.27 -23.25
C LEU A 427 -13.23 8.49 -22.33
N GLN A 428 -14.46 8.88 -22.00
CA GLN A 428 -14.72 9.97 -21.05
C GLN A 428 -14.68 9.47 -19.61
N GLU A 429 -15.33 8.34 -19.36
CA GLU A 429 -15.40 7.70 -18.04
C GLU A 429 -15.29 6.19 -18.18
N GLY A 430 -14.89 5.49 -17.11
CA GLY A 430 -14.94 4.03 -17.07
C GLY A 430 -14.06 3.37 -16.04
N THR A 431 -14.16 2.04 -16.02
CA THR A 431 -13.36 1.13 -15.20
C THR A 431 -12.87 -0.03 -16.07
N LEU A 432 -11.62 -0.44 -15.92
CA LEU A 432 -11.04 -1.68 -16.44
C LEU A 432 -10.63 -2.54 -15.25
N GLU A 433 -11.07 -3.79 -15.19
CA GLU A 433 -10.65 -4.80 -14.20
C GLU A 433 -10.21 -6.08 -14.90
N ALA A 434 -9.21 -6.77 -14.35
CA ALA A 434 -8.81 -8.11 -14.76
C ALA A 434 -8.02 -8.82 -13.65
N TRP A 435 -7.89 -10.15 -13.75
CA TRP A 435 -6.87 -10.91 -13.03
C TRP A 435 -5.71 -11.24 -13.98
N LEU A 436 -4.48 -10.96 -13.53
CA LEU A 436 -3.25 -11.02 -14.34
C LEU A 436 -2.21 -11.89 -13.64
N SER A 437 -1.53 -12.78 -14.38
CA SER A 437 -0.35 -13.52 -13.92
C SER A 437 0.77 -13.41 -14.96
N LEU A 438 2.00 -13.12 -14.54
CA LEU A 438 3.15 -12.96 -15.44
C LEU A 438 4.06 -14.18 -15.40
N GLU A 439 4.38 -14.80 -16.54
CA GLU A 439 5.28 -15.97 -16.58
C GLU A 439 6.75 -15.65 -16.24
N LYS A 440 7.12 -14.37 -16.34
CA LYS A 440 8.47 -13.84 -16.06
C LYS A 440 8.36 -12.71 -15.04
N PRO A 441 9.47 -12.29 -14.40
CA PRO A 441 9.48 -11.05 -13.65
C PRO A 441 9.15 -9.88 -14.59
N ILE A 442 8.49 -8.85 -14.06
CA ILE A 442 8.05 -7.69 -14.85
C ILE A 442 9.20 -6.91 -15.49
N ASP A 443 10.42 -7.02 -14.94
CA ASP A 443 11.67 -6.50 -15.53
C ASP A 443 12.20 -7.28 -16.75
N ASP A 444 11.56 -8.38 -17.19
CA ASP A 444 12.14 -9.21 -18.24
C ASP A 444 11.94 -8.63 -19.64
N VAL A 445 13.04 -8.52 -20.38
CA VAL A 445 13.14 -7.95 -21.74
C VAL A 445 12.26 -8.64 -22.79
N VAL A 446 11.61 -9.77 -22.47
CA VAL A 446 10.55 -10.33 -23.32
C VAL A 446 9.40 -9.33 -23.52
N TYR A 447 9.02 -8.59 -22.48
CA TYR A 447 7.91 -7.63 -22.50
C TYR A 447 8.23 -6.39 -23.35
N ASP A 448 9.50 -5.99 -23.46
CA ASP A 448 9.93 -4.89 -24.34
C ASP A 448 9.71 -5.19 -25.83
N SER A 449 9.58 -6.47 -26.20
CA SER A 449 9.38 -6.88 -27.60
C SER A 449 7.91 -6.81 -28.04
N ASP A 450 6.96 -6.91 -27.10
CA ASP A 450 5.52 -6.77 -27.32
C ASP A 450 4.81 -6.25 -26.06
N PRO A 451 4.85 -4.93 -25.79
CA PRO A 451 4.54 -4.36 -24.48
C PRO A 451 3.04 -4.22 -24.17
N TYR A 452 2.16 -4.97 -24.83
CA TYR A 452 0.71 -4.77 -24.76
C TYR A 452 0.01 -5.95 -24.08
N LEU A 453 -0.59 -5.73 -22.91
CA LEU A 453 -1.56 -6.67 -22.30
C LEU A 453 -2.99 -6.37 -22.78
N LEU A 454 -3.29 -5.09 -23.01
CA LEU A 454 -4.49 -4.61 -23.71
C LEU A 454 -4.07 -3.50 -24.68
N ARG A 455 -4.60 -3.52 -25.90
CA ARG A 455 -4.40 -2.49 -26.93
C ARG A 455 -5.71 -2.16 -27.62
N TYR A 456 -6.19 -0.94 -27.38
CA TYR A 456 -7.23 -0.28 -28.15
C TYR A 456 -6.60 0.88 -28.94
N LYS A 457 -6.79 0.94 -30.25
CA LYS A 457 -6.08 1.92 -31.08
C LYS A 457 -6.83 2.33 -32.36
N ASN A 458 -6.91 3.63 -32.62
CA ASN A 458 -7.38 4.19 -33.89
C ASN A 458 -6.31 4.00 -34.98
N THR A 459 -6.66 3.36 -36.10
CA THR A 459 -5.71 3.12 -37.21
C THR A 459 -5.43 4.36 -38.09
N VAL A 460 -6.26 5.42 -37.98
CA VAL A 460 -6.20 6.66 -38.76
C VAL A 460 -5.58 7.81 -37.96
N THR A 461 -6.05 8.09 -36.74
CA THR A 461 -5.55 9.19 -35.90
C THR A 461 -4.33 8.79 -35.07
N ASN A 462 -4.15 7.49 -34.80
CA ASN A 462 -3.18 6.93 -33.85
C ASN A 462 -3.49 7.28 -32.37
N ASP A 463 -4.69 7.79 -32.04
CA ASP A 463 -5.17 7.82 -30.66
C ASP A 463 -5.28 6.39 -30.11
N GLY A 464 -5.20 6.21 -28.79
CA GLY A 464 -5.34 4.88 -28.21
C GLY A 464 -5.34 4.82 -26.69
N PHE A 465 -5.63 3.62 -26.21
CA PHE A 465 -5.90 3.28 -24.83
C PHE A 465 -5.27 1.90 -24.58
N TYR A 466 -4.39 1.81 -23.59
CA TYR A 466 -3.45 0.69 -23.50
C TYR A 466 -3.24 0.25 -22.05
N LEU A 467 -3.14 -1.05 -21.82
CA LEU A 467 -2.46 -1.60 -20.64
C LEU A 467 -1.08 -2.07 -21.08
N LEU A 468 -0.05 -1.33 -20.67
CA LEU A 468 1.34 -1.51 -21.10
C LEU A 468 2.17 -2.22 -20.06
N ILE A 469 3.04 -3.14 -20.49
CA ILE A 469 4.08 -3.79 -19.68
C ILE A 469 5.46 -3.57 -20.33
N HIS A 470 6.47 -3.21 -19.55
CA HIS A 470 7.85 -3.02 -20.02
C HIS A 470 8.89 -3.52 -19.01
N GLY A 471 10.05 -3.96 -19.51
CA GLY A 471 11.17 -4.56 -18.75
C GLY A 471 11.95 -3.62 -17.82
N ASN A 472 11.31 -2.58 -17.29
CA ASN A 472 11.85 -1.67 -16.27
C ASN A 472 10.87 -1.56 -15.07
N ASP A 473 10.31 -2.69 -14.63
CA ASP A 473 9.26 -2.77 -13.58
C ASP A 473 8.00 -1.93 -13.87
N VAL A 474 7.63 -1.76 -15.15
CA VAL A 474 6.47 -0.91 -15.55
C VAL A 474 5.26 -1.75 -15.92
N LEU A 475 4.14 -1.54 -15.19
CA LEU A 475 2.78 -1.89 -15.62
C LEU A 475 1.94 -0.62 -15.56
N ASN A 476 1.57 -0.06 -16.71
CA ASN A 476 0.90 1.24 -16.83
C ASN A 476 -0.34 1.17 -17.72
N PHE A 477 -1.49 1.55 -17.15
CA PHE A 477 -2.64 2.00 -17.92
C PHE A 477 -2.33 3.37 -18.56
N THR A 478 -2.62 3.53 -19.84
CA THR A 478 -2.25 4.71 -20.63
C THR A 478 -3.38 5.15 -21.57
N MET A 479 -3.84 6.39 -21.42
CA MET A 479 -4.74 7.07 -22.35
C MET A 479 -3.93 8.07 -23.20
N TYR A 480 -4.07 8.02 -24.52
CA TYR A 480 -3.22 8.74 -25.47
C TYR A 480 -4.02 9.46 -26.56
N ASP A 481 -3.99 10.78 -26.51
CA ASP A 481 -4.41 11.69 -27.59
C ASP A 481 -3.20 12.04 -28.48
N ALA A 482 -3.26 11.64 -29.75
CA ALA A 482 -2.20 11.82 -30.73
C ALA A 482 -2.02 13.28 -31.19
N SER A 483 -3.02 14.13 -30.99
CA SER A 483 -2.92 15.58 -31.22
C SER A 483 -2.13 16.29 -30.12
N ARG A 484 -2.17 15.77 -28.88
CA ARG A 484 -1.37 16.27 -27.73
C ARG A 484 0.03 15.65 -27.68
N GLY A 485 0.19 14.42 -28.15
CA GLY A 485 1.46 13.70 -28.22
C GLY A 485 1.93 13.15 -26.86
N TRP A 486 2.94 12.27 -26.89
CA TRP A 486 3.25 11.35 -25.78
C TRP A 486 3.63 12.02 -24.44
N SER A 487 4.19 13.24 -24.47
CA SER A 487 4.44 14.03 -23.26
C SER A 487 3.17 14.37 -22.46
N ASN A 488 2.01 14.32 -23.10
CA ASN A 488 0.71 14.67 -22.53
C ASN A 488 -0.20 13.44 -22.36
N ALA A 489 0.33 12.22 -22.51
CA ALA A 489 -0.41 10.98 -22.22
C ALA A 489 -0.78 10.92 -20.72
N VAL A 490 -1.98 10.47 -20.41
CA VAL A 490 -2.35 10.14 -19.03
C VAL A 490 -1.90 8.71 -18.79
N GLN A 491 -0.98 8.53 -17.84
CA GLN A 491 -0.39 7.24 -17.50
C GLN A 491 -0.50 7.05 -15.99
N VAL A 492 -1.02 5.90 -15.57
CA VAL A 492 -1.17 5.50 -14.16
C VAL A 492 -0.89 4.00 -14.03
N GLY A 493 -0.18 3.65 -12.96
CA GLY A 493 0.33 2.30 -12.76
C GLY A 493 1.63 2.34 -11.97
N ILE A 494 2.37 1.24 -12.00
CA ILE A 494 3.62 1.07 -11.27
C ILE A 494 4.84 1.36 -12.14
N GLY A 495 5.85 1.93 -11.48
CA GLY A 495 7.27 1.72 -11.75
C GLY A 495 7.91 1.22 -10.45
N GLU A 496 9.02 0.49 -10.54
CA GLU A 496 9.79 -0.02 -9.38
C GLU A 496 8.97 -0.90 -8.39
N TYR A 497 7.93 -1.57 -8.89
CA TYR A 497 7.10 -2.48 -8.09
C TYR A 497 7.12 -3.89 -8.69
N GLN A 498 7.76 -4.83 -7.99
CA GLN A 498 7.88 -6.20 -8.45
C GLN A 498 6.54 -6.94 -8.33
N LEU A 499 5.97 -7.34 -9.47
CA LEU A 499 4.85 -8.27 -9.51
C LEU A 499 5.36 -9.72 -9.36
N PRO A 500 4.70 -10.57 -8.55
CA PRO A 500 5.12 -11.95 -8.36
C PRO A 500 4.84 -12.79 -9.62
N SER A 501 5.88 -13.41 -10.17
CA SER A 501 5.74 -14.27 -11.35
C SER A 501 4.99 -15.56 -11.05
N ASN A 502 4.21 -16.04 -12.02
CA ASN A 502 3.40 -17.26 -11.97
C ASN A 502 2.37 -17.26 -10.83
N LYS A 503 1.86 -16.07 -10.49
CA LYS A 503 0.84 -15.84 -9.47
C LYS A 503 -0.14 -14.77 -9.96
N PHE A 504 -1.43 -15.04 -9.80
CA PHE A 504 -2.48 -14.09 -10.15
C PHE A 504 -2.52 -12.91 -9.16
N VAL A 505 -2.67 -11.71 -9.72
CA VAL A 505 -3.00 -10.47 -9.01
C VAL A 505 -4.22 -9.84 -9.66
N HIS A 506 -5.08 -9.21 -8.86
CA HIS A 506 -6.17 -8.38 -9.40
C HIS A 506 -5.61 -7.01 -9.78
N ILE A 507 -5.92 -6.54 -10.97
CA ILE A 507 -5.55 -5.20 -11.44
C ILE A 507 -6.82 -4.43 -11.80
N ALA A 508 -6.80 -3.11 -11.53
CA ALA A 508 -7.84 -2.23 -12.02
C ALA A 508 -7.30 -0.85 -12.41
N ALA A 509 -8.01 -0.17 -13.29
CA ALA A 509 -7.81 1.23 -13.60
C ALA A 509 -9.16 1.93 -13.75
N THR A 510 -9.27 3.17 -13.27
CA THR A 510 -10.46 4.01 -13.46
C THR A 510 -10.07 5.36 -14.04
N TRP A 511 -10.98 5.95 -14.82
CA TRP A 511 -10.82 7.26 -15.42
C TRP A 511 -12.14 8.02 -15.43
N SER A 512 -12.07 9.33 -15.25
CA SER A 512 -13.20 10.26 -15.43
C SER A 512 -12.66 11.62 -15.89
N THR A 513 -13.23 12.15 -16.98
CA THR A 513 -12.93 13.50 -17.49
C THR A 513 -13.65 14.59 -16.69
N GLU A 514 -14.77 14.28 -16.03
CA GLU A 514 -15.44 15.18 -15.08
C GLU A 514 -14.60 15.38 -13.81
N ASP A 515 -14.13 14.29 -13.18
CA ASP A 515 -13.22 14.35 -12.02
C ASP A 515 -11.78 14.76 -12.40
N GLN A 516 -11.46 14.86 -13.69
CA GLN A 516 -10.12 15.17 -14.19
C GLN A 516 -9.05 14.20 -13.64
N SER A 517 -9.41 12.91 -13.62
CA SER A 517 -8.88 11.90 -12.70
C SER A 517 -8.62 10.57 -13.41
N ALA A 518 -7.43 10.00 -13.21
CA ALA A 518 -7.13 8.61 -13.50
C ALA A 518 -6.47 7.93 -12.29
N ARG A 519 -6.81 6.66 -12.03
CA ARG A 519 -6.35 5.86 -10.88
C ARG A 519 -5.96 4.46 -11.34
N PHE A 520 -5.03 3.83 -10.62
CA PHE A 520 -4.63 2.43 -10.85
C PHE A 520 -4.50 1.68 -9.53
N TYR A 521 -4.91 0.42 -9.54
CA TYR A 521 -5.09 -0.41 -8.36
C TYR A 521 -4.48 -1.81 -8.57
N LEU A 522 -3.99 -2.41 -7.49
CA LEU A 522 -3.47 -3.78 -7.45
C LEU A 522 -3.95 -4.46 -6.16
N ASN A 523 -4.55 -5.64 -6.29
CA ASN A 523 -5.11 -6.42 -5.19
C ASN A 523 -6.02 -5.60 -4.26
N GLY A 524 -6.88 -4.77 -4.85
CA GLY A 524 -7.79 -3.86 -4.15
C GLY A 524 -7.18 -2.54 -3.65
N GLU A 525 -5.86 -2.34 -3.68
CA GLU A 525 -5.23 -1.11 -3.15
C GLU A 525 -4.84 -0.12 -4.26
N GLN A 526 -5.12 1.17 -4.07
CA GLN A 526 -4.87 2.23 -5.07
C GLN A 526 -3.38 2.66 -5.08
N ILE A 527 -2.55 1.90 -5.79
CA ILE A 527 -1.09 2.10 -5.87
C ILE A 527 -0.66 3.38 -6.59
N ALA A 528 -1.44 3.85 -7.58
CA ALA A 528 -1.04 5.00 -8.39
C ALA A 528 -2.23 5.84 -8.88
N ARG A 529 -1.94 7.08 -9.27
CA ARG A 529 -2.93 8.06 -9.71
C ARG A 529 -2.30 9.22 -10.48
N LYS A 530 -3.06 9.84 -11.37
CA LYS A 530 -2.70 11.06 -12.11
C LYS A 530 -3.96 11.92 -12.26
N ASP A 531 -3.81 13.21 -12.04
CA ASP A 531 -4.84 14.21 -12.30
C ASP A 531 -4.47 14.95 -13.60
N TYR A 532 -5.43 15.28 -14.46
CA TYR A 532 -5.18 15.76 -15.82
C TYR A 532 -6.28 16.71 -16.32
N SER A 533 -5.99 17.60 -17.27
CA SER A 533 -6.96 18.59 -17.77
C SER A 533 -7.40 18.35 -19.22
N GLY A 534 -8.71 18.48 -19.44
CA GLY A 534 -9.37 18.47 -20.74
C GLY A 534 -9.70 17.07 -21.27
N ASP A 535 -10.96 16.92 -21.68
CA ASP A 535 -11.65 15.72 -22.19
C ASP A 535 -10.87 14.97 -23.27
N PHE A 536 -11.05 13.65 -23.40
CA PHE A 536 -10.47 12.89 -24.52
C PHE A 536 -11.36 12.98 -25.77
N PRO A 537 -10.82 12.81 -26.99
CA PRO A 537 -11.64 12.79 -28.19
C PRO A 537 -12.53 11.54 -28.23
N ASP A 538 -13.80 11.72 -28.56
CA ASP A 538 -14.78 10.64 -28.68
C ASP A 538 -14.40 9.61 -29.77
N ILE A 539 -14.86 8.38 -29.57
CA ILE A 539 -14.68 7.28 -30.52
C ILE A 539 -15.50 7.55 -31.78
N VAL A 540 -14.86 7.48 -32.95
CA VAL A 540 -15.53 7.58 -34.26
C VAL A 540 -15.54 6.20 -34.93
N ALA A 541 -16.73 5.64 -35.09
CA ALA A 541 -17.01 4.32 -35.67
C ALA A 541 -16.18 3.96 -36.93
N GLY A 542 -15.70 2.71 -36.98
CA GLY A 542 -15.25 2.04 -38.22
C GLY A 542 -13.74 1.77 -38.46
N ASP A 543 -12.81 2.20 -37.59
CA ASP A 543 -11.34 2.09 -37.83
C ASP A 543 -10.50 1.65 -36.59
N TYR A 544 -11.14 0.96 -35.62
CA TYR A 544 -10.55 0.50 -34.35
C TYR A 544 -10.81 -1.00 -34.10
N ASN A 545 -9.89 -1.69 -33.40
CA ASN A 545 -10.09 -3.03 -32.82
C ASN A 545 -9.59 -3.04 -31.35
N LEU A 546 -10.13 -3.92 -30.51
CA LEU A 546 -9.76 -4.13 -29.11
C LEU A 546 -8.99 -5.45 -28.98
N GLU A 547 -7.69 -5.38 -28.67
CA GLU A 547 -6.81 -6.54 -28.55
C GLU A 547 -6.45 -6.80 -27.09
N ILE A 548 -6.57 -8.06 -26.65
CA ILE A 548 -6.38 -8.51 -25.26
C ILE A 548 -5.46 -9.74 -25.22
N GLY A 549 -4.60 -9.82 -24.21
CA GLY A 549 -3.73 -10.98 -23.97
C GLY A 549 -2.26 -10.74 -24.34
N HIS A 550 -1.40 -11.72 -24.06
CA HIS A 550 0.04 -11.72 -24.34
C HIS A 550 0.62 -13.14 -24.26
N ASP A 551 1.67 -13.46 -25.01
CA ASP A 551 2.26 -14.81 -25.11
C ASP A 551 3.05 -15.26 -23.85
N GLN A 552 3.27 -14.36 -22.88
CA GLN A 552 3.98 -14.61 -21.61
C GLN A 552 3.23 -14.02 -20.40
N ALA A 553 1.91 -13.94 -20.47
CA ALA A 553 1.04 -13.60 -19.36
C ALA A 553 -0.29 -14.37 -19.47
N LEU A 554 -0.95 -14.57 -18.34
CA LEU A 554 -2.30 -15.12 -18.26
C LEU A 554 -3.26 -13.99 -17.86
N ILE A 555 -4.38 -13.87 -18.58
CA ILE A 555 -5.44 -12.89 -18.29
C ILE A 555 -6.76 -13.62 -18.06
N ASP A 556 -7.47 -13.25 -16.99
CA ASP A 556 -8.66 -13.90 -16.46
C ASP A 556 -9.69 -12.84 -16.03
N GLU A 557 -10.98 -13.16 -16.08
CA GLU A 557 -12.09 -12.29 -15.63
C GLU A 557 -11.95 -10.82 -16.08
N ILE A 558 -11.76 -10.57 -17.38
CA ILE A 558 -11.57 -9.20 -17.89
C ILE A 558 -12.91 -8.48 -18.07
N ARG A 559 -13.06 -7.33 -17.41
CA ARG A 559 -14.28 -6.50 -17.44
C ARG A 559 -13.96 -5.04 -17.76
N ILE A 560 -14.85 -4.41 -18.53
CA ILE A 560 -14.88 -2.96 -18.78
C ILE A 560 -16.26 -2.41 -18.42
N LEU A 561 -16.27 -1.31 -17.65
CA LEU A 561 -17.46 -0.53 -17.30
C LEU A 561 -17.39 0.86 -17.95
N ASP A 562 -18.55 1.42 -18.27
CA ASP A 562 -18.69 2.79 -18.82
C ASP A 562 -18.56 3.92 -17.79
N ARG A 563 -18.59 3.58 -16.49
CA ARG A 563 -18.42 4.46 -15.32
C ARG A 563 -17.19 4.13 -14.47
N SER A 564 -16.70 5.12 -13.72
CA SER A 564 -15.62 4.98 -12.74
C SER A 564 -16.18 4.55 -11.39
N ILE A 565 -15.80 3.36 -10.90
CA ILE A 565 -16.21 2.87 -9.57
C ILE A 565 -15.20 3.22 -8.46
N SER A 566 -15.66 3.22 -7.22
CA SER A 566 -14.90 3.61 -6.04
C SER A 566 -13.82 2.61 -5.62
N LEU A 567 -12.81 3.09 -4.87
CA LEU A 567 -11.80 2.24 -4.22
C LEU A 567 -12.43 1.13 -3.38
N ASP A 568 -13.52 1.42 -2.68
CA ASP A 568 -14.13 0.46 -1.77
C ASP A 568 -14.91 -0.62 -2.55
N ALA A 569 -15.49 -0.30 -3.72
CA ALA A 569 -16.02 -1.29 -4.66
C ALA A 569 -14.91 -2.17 -5.27
N ILE A 570 -13.80 -1.58 -5.72
CA ILE A 570 -12.60 -2.31 -6.19
C ILE A 570 -12.05 -3.24 -5.11
N LYS A 571 -12.11 -2.84 -3.83
CA LYS A 571 -11.72 -3.68 -2.68
C LYS A 571 -12.62 -4.90 -2.49
N GLU A 572 -13.93 -4.79 -2.66
CA GLU A 572 -14.82 -5.96 -2.61
C GLU A 572 -14.71 -6.83 -3.88
N ASN A 573 -14.46 -6.24 -5.06
CA ASN A 573 -14.21 -6.98 -6.29
C ASN A 573 -12.95 -7.85 -6.23
N TYR A 574 -11.86 -7.38 -5.61
CA TYR A 574 -10.70 -8.24 -5.32
C TYR A 574 -11.07 -9.44 -4.42
N ARG A 575 -12.03 -9.25 -3.49
CA ARG A 575 -12.32 -10.20 -2.40
C ARG A 575 -13.32 -11.32 -2.76
N ARG A 576 -14.10 -11.18 -3.82
CA ARG A 576 -15.23 -12.08 -4.17
C ARG A 576 -14.87 -13.57 -4.25
N SER A 577 -15.87 -14.44 -3.99
CA SER A 577 -15.80 -15.92 -4.06
C SER A 577 -16.43 -16.51 -5.35
N VAL A 578 -16.88 -15.66 -6.26
CA VAL A 578 -17.51 -16.01 -7.55
C VAL A 578 -16.89 -15.11 -8.63
N PRO A 579 -16.96 -15.44 -9.93
CA PRO A 579 -16.55 -14.52 -11.00
C PRO A 579 -17.35 -13.20 -10.98
N TYR A 580 -17.11 -12.32 -11.95
CA TYR A 580 -18.12 -11.34 -12.35
C TYR A 580 -19.34 -12.06 -12.94
N ALA A 581 -20.45 -11.37 -13.04
CA ALA A 581 -21.64 -11.85 -13.74
C ALA A 581 -21.91 -10.95 -14.94
N ASP A 582 -22.64 -11.47 -15.92
CA ASP A 582 -23.12 -10.64 -17.03
C ASP A 582 -23.96 -9.48 -16.49
N ASN A 583 -23.80 -8.30 -17.10
CA ASN A 583 -24.53 -7.09 -16.77
C ASN A 583 -24.62 -6.76 -15.24
N GLU A 584 -23.58 -7.07 -14.46
CA GLU A 584 -23.54 -6.86 -13.00
C GLU A 584 -23.77 -5.39 -12.61
N LEU A 585 -24.69 -5.17 -11.66
CA LEU A 585 -25.10 -3.86 -11.16
C LEU A 585 -24.55 -3.61 -9.75
N ILE A 586 -23.58 -2.70 -9.65
CA ILE A 586 -22.94 -2.33 -8.39
C ILE A 586 -23.65 -1.12 -7.79
N LEU A 587 -24.32 -1.30 -6.66
CA LEU A 587 -24.88 -0.19 -5.88
C LEU A 587 -23.83 0.34 -4.90
N GLU A 588 -23.24 1.50 -5.23
CA GLU A 588 -22.17 2.15 -4.44
C GLU A 588 -22.69 3.03 -3.29
N GLU A 589 -23.89 2.76 -2.79
CA GLU A 589 -24.46 3.42 -1.61
C GLU A 589 -24.21 2.63 -0.32
N LYS A 590 -23.90 3.34 0.78
CA LYS A 590 -23.52 2.72 2.07
C LYS A 590 -24.76 2.20 2.79
N ILE A 591 -25.01 0.90 2.72
CA ILE A 591 -26.23 0.25 3.20
C ILE A 591 -25.96 -0.62 4.43
N ASN A 592 -26.68 -0.33 5.51
CA ASN A 592 -26.47 -0.95 6.81
C ASN A 592 -27.21 -2.30 6.91
N PRO A 593 -26.67 -3.28 7.66
CA PRO A 593 -27.34 -4.56 7.89
C PRO A 593 -28.75 -4.39 8.49
N GLY A 594 -29.75 -4.97 7.83
CA GLY A 594 -31.16 -4.89 8.19
C GLY A 594 -31.99 -3.90 7.35
N GLN A 595 -31.37 -3.07 6.52
CA GLN A 595 -32.08 -2.26 5.52
C GLN A 595 -32.58 -3.11 4.35
N SER A 596 -33.66 -2.66 3.70
CA SER A 596 -34.28 -3.34 2.56
C SER A 596 -33.86 -2.68 1.25
N VAL A 597 -33.25 -3.46 0.37
CA VAL A 597 -32.87 -3.03 -0.98
C VAL A 597 -33.81 -3.68 -1.98
N LYS A 598 -34.40 -2.88 -2.87
CA LYS A 598 -35.20 -3.32 -4.01
C LYS A 598 -34.52 -2.86 -5.29
N ILE A 599 -34.54 -3.73 -6.29
CA ILE A 599 -34.27 -3.38 -7.68
C ILE A 599 -35.56 -3.47 -8.49
N ALA A 600 -35.72 -2.57 -9.47
CA ALA A 600 -36.58 -2.77 -10.63
C ALA A 600 -35.70 -2.72 -11.90
N MET A 601 -35.92 -3.62 -12.86
CA MET A 601 -35.19 -3.69 -14.13
C MET A 601 -36.15 -3.87 -15.30
N ASP A 602 -35.97 -3.10 -16.37
CA ASP A 602 -36.75 -3.23 -17.60
C ASP A 602 -36.12 -4.29 -18.53
N VAL A 603 -36.91 -5.30 -18.89
CA VAL A 603 -36.50 -6.45 -19.74
C VAL A 603 -37.46 -6.64 -20.91
N GLU A 604 -37.12 -7.49 -21.88
CA GLU A 604 -38.02 -7.74 -23.01
C GLU A 604 -39.31 -8.44 -22.55
N GLY A 605 -40.40 -7.67 -22.50
CA GLY A 605 -41.73 -8.13 -22.09
C GLY A 605 -42.28 -7.51 -20.80
N GLY A 606 -41.49 -6.77 -20.03
CA GLY A 606 -41.97 -6.07 -18.82
C GLY A 606 -40.85 -5.60 -17.88
N THR A 607 -41.23 -5.21 -16.66
CA THR A 607 -40.28 -4.84 -15.60
C THR A 607 -40.23 -5.96 -14.56
N ILE A 608 -39.03 -6.40 -14.17
CA ILE A 608 -38.80 -7.34 -13.07
C ILE A 608 -38.50 -6.54 -11.80
N GLU A 609 -39.15 -6.88 -10.70
CA GLU A 609 -38.84 -6.34 -9.36
C GLU A 609 -38.43 -7.49 -8.42
N ASP A 610 -37.32 -7.32 -7.69
CA ASP A 610 -36.90 -8.20 -6.59
C ASP A 610 -36.45 -7.34 -5.39
N THR A 611 -36.58 -7.85 -4.17
CA THR A 611 -36.37 -7.09 -2.93
C THR A 611 -35.79 -7.98 -1.85
N LYS A 612 -34.59 -7.63 -1.35
CA LYS A 612 -33.89 -8.39 -0.32
C LYS A 612 -33.39 -7.49 0.80
N THR A 613 -33.52 -7.99 2.03
CA THR A 613 -32.93 -7.36 3.21
C THR A 613 -31.44 -7.67 3.27
N VAL A 614 -30.60 -6.65 3.44
CA VAL A 614 -29.15 -6.82 3.53
C VAL A 614 -28.81 -7.46 4.88
N SER A 615 -28.42 -8.74 4.88
CA SER A 615 -27.70 -9.36 6.00
C SER A 615 -26.22 -8.94 6.00
N ASN A 616 -25.49 -9.23 7.07
CA ASN A 616 -24.04 -9.00 7.14
C ASN A 616 -23.31 -10.35 7.03
N LYS A 617 -22.39 -10.50 6.07
CA LYS A 617 -21.51 -11.69 5.94
C LYS A 617 -20.09 -11.46 6.50
N LYS A 618 -19.80 -10.27 7.03
CA LYS A 618 -18.59 -9.97 7.80
C LYS A 618 -18.50 -10.83 9.05
N ILE A 619 -17.34 -11.43 9.28
CA ILE A 619 -17.00 -12.14 10.51
C ILE A 619 -16.69 -11.12 11.63
N ASN A 620 -17.19 -11.35 12.84
CA ASN A 620 -16.88 -10.48 13.99
C ASN A 620 -15.56 -10.91 14.65
N VAL A 621 -14.49 -10.19 14.36
CA VAL A 621 -13.14 -10.40 14.92
C VAL A 621 -13.00 -9.63 16.23
N SER A 622 -12.66 -10.35 17.31
CA SER A 622 -12.53 -9.81 18.67
C SER A 622 -11.07 -9.62 19.11
N SER A 623 -10.09 -10.09 18.33
CA SER A 623 -8.66 -9.85 18.54
C SER A 623 -7.87 -10.19 17.27
N PRO A 624 -6.85 -9.41 16.87
CA PRO A 624 -6.64 -8.02 17.25
C PRO A 624 -7.89 -7.18 16.93
N ASP A 625 -8.16 -6.16 17.74
CA ASP A 625 -9.37 -5.34 17.65
C ASP A 625 -9.39 -4.52 16.35
N GLY A 626 -8.29 -3.83 16.05
CA GLY A 626 -8.07 -3.11 14.80
C GLY A 626 -6.94 -3.68 13.93
N TYR A 627 -6.21 -2.79 13.28
CA TYR A 627 -5.20 -3.10 12.25
C TYR A 627 -3.79 -3.28 12.83
N PHE A 628 -3.50 -2.68 13.98
CA PHE A 628 -2.15 -2.67 14.57
C PHE A 628 -1.92 -3.84 15.54
N VAL A 629 -0.71 -4.38 15.52
CA VAL A 629 -0.29 -5.56 16.29
C VAL A 629 1.12 -5.35 16.85
N GLU A 630 1.32 -5.63 18.14
CA GLU A 630 2.65 -5.60 18.76
C GLU A 630 3.59 -6.66 18.14
N ASN A 631 4.88 -6.35 18.00
CA ASN A 631 5.86 -7.32 17.51
C ASN A 631 6.21 -8.35 18.60
N GLY A 632 5.43 -9.43 18.65
CA GLY A 632 5.61 -10.55 19.58
C GLY A 632 6.05 -11.86 18.93
N GLY A 633 6.55 -11.84 17.68
CA GLY A 633 6.88 -13.05 16.88
C GLY A 633 5.67 -13.91 16.46
N SER A 634 4.48 -13.65 17.01
CA SER A 634 3.20 -14.18 16.52
C SER A 634 2.03 -13.38 17.11
N PHE A 635 0.88 -13.41 16.43
CA PHE A 635 -0.38 -12.90 16.96
C PHE A 635 -1.52 -13.91 16.76
N THR A 636 -2.56 -13.84 17.57
CA THR A 636 -3.71 -14.76 17.48
C THR A 636 -4.96 -14.01 17.05
N VAL A 637 -5.45 -14.32 15.85
CA VAL A 637 -6.75 -13.85 15.38
C VAL A 637 -7.83 -14.66 16.10
N GLN A 638 -8.76 -13.98 16.76
CA GLN A 638 -9.91 -14.57 17.46
C GLN A 638 -11.19 -13.96 16.93
N PHE A 639 -12.18 -14.80 16.62
CA PHE A 639 -13.40 -14.34 15.96
C PHE A 639 -14.62 -15.22 16.23
N SER A 640 -15.79 -14.70 15.84
CA SER A 640 -17.06 -15.38 15.98
C SER A 640 -17.95 -15.29 14.73
N THR A 641 -18.68 -16.37 14.50
CA THR A 641 -19.63 -16.58 13.40
C THR A 641 -21.07 -16.61 13.95
N PRO A 642 -22.11 -16.20 13.20
CA PRO A 642 -23.49 -16.17 13.73
C PRO A 642 -24.09 -17.55 13.99
N THR A 643 -23.60 -18.59 13.29
CA THR A 643 -24.00 -19.99 13.44
C THR A 643 -22.75 -20.89 13.48
N SER A 644 -22.90 -22.22 13.64
CA SER A 644 -21.73 -23.11 13.66
C SER A 644 -21.25 -23.39 12.24
N MET A 645 -20.04 -22.93 11.91
CA MET A 645 -19.49 -22.95 10.55
C MET A 645 -18.10 -23.59 10.54
N THR A 646 -17.58 -23.94 9.36
CA THR A 646 -16.18 -24.39 9.19
C THR A 646 -15.40 -23.29 8.49
N CYS A 647 -14.30 -22.82 9.09
CA CYS A 647 -13.56 -21.66 8.63
C CYS A 647 -12.15 -22.02 8.17
N ARG A 648 -11.72 -21.41 7.06
CA ARG A 648 -10.37 -21.52 6.49
C ARG A 648 -9.75 -20.13 6.34
N TYR A 649 -8.43 -20.06 6.34
CA TYR A 649 -7.69 -18.81 6.27
C TYR A 649 -6.39 -18.94 5.47
N GLY A 650 -5.86 -17.79 5.04
CA GLY A 650 -4.63 -17.67 4.27
C GLY A 650 -4.13 -16.23 4.26
N THR A 651 -2.96 -16.01 3.67
CA THR A 651 -2.36 -14.67 3.49
C THR A 651 -2.86 -13.94 2.24
N GLU A 652 -3.77 -14.55 1.48
CA GLU A 652 -4.17 -14.11 0.14
C GLU A 652 -5.68 -14.34 -0.04
N VAL A 653 -6.37 -13.51 -0.85
CA VAL A 653 -7.83 -13.57 -0.96
C VAL A 653 -8.27 -14.50 -2.09
N ASP A 654 -8.39 -15.77 -1.75
CA ASP A 654 -8.71 -16.88 -2.65
C ASP A 654 -10.12 -17.47 -2.35
N LEU A 655 -10.51 -18.51 -3.09
CA LEU A 655 -11.68 -19.34 -2.82
C LEU A 655 -11.52 -20.15 -1.53
N TYR A 656 -12.63 -20.53 -0.89
CA TYR A 656 -12.63 -21.23 0.39
C TYR A 656 -11.85 -22.55 0.35
N GLU A 657 -11.97 -23.29 -0.75
CA GLU A 657 -11.27 -24.53 -1.05
C GLU A 657 -9.75 -24.37 -1.17
N ASN A 658 -9.28 -23.19 -1.58
CA ASN A 658 -7.87 -22.88 -1.83
C ASN A 658 -7.16 -22.35 -0.57
N LEU A 659 -7.85 -21.61 0.31
CA LEU A 659 -7.28 -21.04 1.55
C LEU A 659 -6.56 -22.13 2.39
N PRO A 660 -5.22 -22.11 2.52
CA PRO A 660 -4.44 -23.30 2.86
C PRO A 660 -4.62 -23.81 4.30
N TYR A 661 -5.07 -22.97 5.23
CA TYR A 661 -5.16 -23.31 6.65
C TYR A 661 -6.60 -23.40 7.15
N GLN A 662 -6.84 -24.20 8.20
CA GLN A 662 -8.14 -24.32 8.85
C GLN A 662 -8.11 -23.65 10.23
N ALA A 663 -9.08 -22.79 10.52
CA ALA A 663 -9.19 -22.14 11.82
C ALA A 663 -9.66 -23.13 12.91
N SER A 664 -9.03 -23.06 14.09
CA SER A 664 -9.41 -23.88 15.24
C SER A 664 -10.65 -23.31 15.92
N GLY A 665 -11.60 -24.15 16.33
CA GLY A 665 -12.83 -23.66 16.99
C GLY A 665 -13.83 -24.76 17.33
N THR A 666 -14.88 -24.37 18.07
CA THR A 666 -16.05 -25.23 18.32
C THR A 666 -17.31 -24.38 18.43
N GLY A 667 -18.39 -24.79 17.76
CA GLY A 667 -19.60 -23.98 17.71
C GLY A 667 -19.41 -22.74 16.84
N THR A 668 -19.65 -21.57 17.42
CA THR A 668 -19.59 -20.23 16.78
C THR A 668 -18.27 -19.47 17.04
N ALA A 669 -17.33 -20.06 17.78
CA ALA A 669 -16.11 -19.38 18.23
C ALA A 669 -14.86 -20.03 17.63
N HIS A 670 -14.00 -19.21 17.03
CA HIS A 670 -12.87 -19.62 16.22
C HIS A 670 -11.61 -18.78 16.53
N ASN A 671 -10.44 -19.35 16.24
CA ASN A 671 -9.14 -18.68 16.33
C ASN A 671 -8.09 -19.37 15.45
N PHE A 672 -7.03 -18.63 15.16
CA PHE A 672 -5.77 -19.16 14.65
C PHE A 672 -4.61 -18.24 15.03
N THR A 673 -3.40 -18.78 15.06
CA THR A 673 -2.18 -18.01 15.32
C THR A 673 -1.41 -17.81 14.02
N VAL A 674 -1.02 -16.56 13.77
CA VAL A 674 -0.19 -16.13 12.64
C VAL A 674 1.23 -15.90 13.17
N PRO A 675 2.25 -16.61 12.66
CA PRO A 675 3.64 -16.28 12.98
C PRO A 675 4.03 -14.95 12.30
N VAL A 676 4.84 -14.15 12.99
CA VAL A 676 5.47 -12.95 12.45
C VAL A 676 6.94 -13.28 12.22
N GLY A 677 7.40 -13.19 10.98
CA GLY A 677 8.80 -13.37 10.61
C GLY A 677 9.61 -12.09 10.79
N ASP A 678 10.94 -12.23 10.72
CA ASP A 678 11.92 -11.16 11.01
C ASP A 678 11.84 -9.95 10.05
N THR A 679 11.13 -10.09 8.93
CA THR A 679 10.92 -9.03 7.93
C THR A 679 9.48 -9.04 7.40
N VAL A 680 9.04 -7.88 6.90
CA VAL A 680 7.69 -7.51 6.43
C VAL A 680 6.78 -6.95 7.52
N GLU A 681 6.32 -5.73 7.27
CA GLU A 681 5.61 -4.89 8.24
C GLU A 681 4.09 -5.09 8.28
N SER A 682 3.52 -5.83 7.34
CA SER A 682 2.07 -6.01 7.26
C SER A 682 1.66 -7.39 6.76
N TYR A 683 0.72 -8.01 7.47
CA TYR A 683 0.25 -9.37 7.23
C TYR A 683 -1.18 -9.33 6.69
N PRO A 684 -1.41 -9.40 5.37
CA PRO A 684 -2.72 -9.67 4.82
C PRO A 684 -3.23 -11.00 5.37
N ILE A 685 -4.46 -11.01 5.87
CA ILE A 685 -5.14 -12.20 6.40
C ILE A 685 -6.56 -12.23 5.83
N ALA A 686 -6.82 -13.26 5.02
CA ALA A 686 -8.13 -13.61 4.51
C ALA A 686 -8.71 -14.78 5.31
N VAL A 687 -10.00 -14.70 5.66
CA VAL A 687 -10.76 -15.76 6.32
C VAL A 687 -12.07 -15.94 5.57
N LYS A 688 -12.45 -17.19 5.25
CA LYS A 688 -13.77 -17.55 4.74
C LYS A 688 -14.36 -18.72 5.54
N CYS A 689 -15.67 -18.72 5.74
CA CYS A 689 -16.41 -19.62 6.63
C CYS A 689 -17.69 -20.13 5.97
N GLN A 690 -17.86 -21.45 5.88
CA GLN A 690 -19.02 -22.08 5.25
C GLN A 690 -19.91 -22.82 6.26
N SER A 691 -21.22 -22.80 6.00
CA SER A 691 -22.20 -23.66 6.68
C SER A 691 -22.03 -25.13 6.24
N GLN A 692 -22.65 -26.08 6.96
CA GLN A 692 -22.62 -27.50 6.55
C GLN A 692 -23.47 -27.80 5.32
N ASP A 693 -24.29 -26.84 4.88
CA ASP A 693 -25.19 -26.95 3.73
C ASP A 693 -24.66 -26.17 2.50
N ASN A 694 -23.38 -25.77 2.53
CA ASN A 694 -22.64 -25.00 1.51
C ASN A 694 -23.23 -23.63 1.11
N GLY A 695 -24.34 -23.20 1.73
CA GLY A 695 -24.90 -21.86 1.57
C GLY A 695 -24.16 -20.82 2.42
N ASP A 696 -24.00 -19.62 1.84
CA ASP A 696 -23.54 -18.37 2.44
C ASP A 696 -22.14 -18.40 3.10
N ASP A 697 -21.11 -18.14 2.28
CA ASP A 697 -19.75 -17.75 2.71
C ASP A 697 -19.80 -16.50 3.61
N PHE A 698 -19.43 -16.66 4.88
CA PHE A 698 -19.01 -15.53 5.74
C PHE A 698 -17.53 -15.30 5.55
N GLY A 699 -17.04 -14.06 5.71
CA GLY A 699 -15.62 -13.78 5.53
C GLY A 699 -15.12 -12.50 6.18
N PHE A 700 -13.81 -12.32 6.08
CA PHE A 700 -13.07 -11.18 6.61
C PHE A 700 -11.74 -11.07 5.87
N TYR A 701 -11.36 -9.84 5.53
CA TYR A 701 -10.02 -9.50 5.09
C TYR A 701 -9.50 -8.34 5.94
N ARG A 702 -8.29 -8.48 6.50
CA ARG A 702 -7.58 -7.39 7.14
C ARG A 702 -6.08 -7.55 6.94
N GLN A 703 -5.41 -6.46 6.63
CA GLN A 703 -3.96 -6.36 6.59
C GLN A 703 -3.47 -5.87 7.96
N TYR A 704 -2.83 -6.75 8.73
CA TYR A 704 -2.38 -6.43 10.08
C TYR A 704 -1.01 -5.78 10.04
N ARG A 705 -0.91 -4.50 10.41
CA ARG A 705 0.35 -3.78 10.59
C ARG A 705 1.04 -4.30 11.85
N ILE A 706 2.26 -4.80 11.71
CA ILE A 706 3.14 -5.08 12.86
C ILE A 706 3.87 -3.79 13.21
N LEU A 707 3.82 -3.42 14.49
CA LEU A 707 4.58 -2.27 14.98
C LEU A 707 6.09 -2.55 14.94
N PRO A 708 6.93 -1.53 14.70
CA PRO A 708 8.40 -1.67 14.80
C PRO A 708 8.85 -2.09 16.21
N ASP A 709 9.95 -2.84 16.31
CA ASP A 709 10.61 -3.07 17.60
C ASP A 709 11.40 -1.81 18.01
N LEU A 710 10.77 -0.97 18.84
CA LEU A 710 11.26 0.36 19.18
C LEU A 710 12.41 0.35 20.18
N ARG A 711 13.63 0.37 19.65
CA ARG A 711 14.91 0.32 20.41
C ARG A 711 14.85 1.07 21.75
N GLU A 712 15.04 0.34 22.84
CA GLU A 712 15.07 0.92 24.20
C GLU A 712 16.36 1.70 24.53
N THR A 713 17.46 1.39 23.85
CA THR A 713 18.81 1.91 24.17
C THR A 713 19.09 3.31 23.60
N TYR A 714 19.94 4.06 24.31
CA TYR A 714 20.13 5.50 24.12
C TYR A 714 21.43 5.87 23.37
N PRO A 715 21.47 7.00 22.64
CA PRO A 715 20.40 7.98 22.45
C PRO A 715 19.24 7.45 21.61
N LYS A 716 18.06 8.07 21.75
CA LYS A 716 16.95 7.93 20.82
C LYS A 716 16.81 9.22 20.02
N ILE A 717 16.74 9.14 18.71
CA ILE A 717 16.67 10.30 17.81
C ILE A 717 15.47 10.20 16.87
N SER A 718 14.83 11.33 16.60
CA SER A 718 13.64 11.41 15.77
C SER A 718 13.73 12.59 14.80
N ARG A 719 12.85 12.62 13.81
CA ARG A 719 12.80 13.70 12.84
C ARG A 719 11.36 14.08 12.47
N LEU A 720 11.04 15.36 12.57
CA LEU A 720 9.86 15.93 11.91
C LEU A 720 10.21 16.31 10.45
N TRP A 721 9.45 15.77 9.49
CA TRP A 721 9.51 16.08 8.07
C TRP A 721 8.17 16.64 7.58
N TRP A 722 8.00 17.95 7.72
CA TRP A 722 6.75 18.66 7.42
C TRP A 722 6.87 19.47 6.13
N GLY A 723 5.81 19.49 5.31
CA GLY A 723 5.78 20.15 4.01
C GLY A 723 5.32 19.18 2.92
N SER A 724 6.10 19.08 1.84
CA SER A 724 5.93 18.05 0.81
C SER A 724 6.26 16.64 1.34
N ALA A 725 5.88 15.61 0.59
CA ALA A 725 6.47 14.28 0.75
C ALA A 725 8.01 14.36 0.62
N PRO A 726 8.79 13.47 1.26
CA PRO A 726 10.21 13.36 0.97
C PRO A 726 10.45 12.89 -0.47
N SER A 727 11.57 13.30 -1.05
CA SER A 727 12.06 12.84 -2.34
C SER A 727 12.96 11.59 -2.20
N GLN A 728 13.23 10.91 -3.32
CA GLN A 728 13.97 9.65 -3.36
C GLN A 728 15.34 9.70 -2.68
N ASP A 729 16.04 10.83 -2.83
CA ASP A 729 17.34 11.09 -2.21
C ASP A 729 17.30 11.23 -0.67
N LYS A 730 16.11 11.34 -0.06
CA LYS A 730 15.95 11.50 1.40
C LYS A 730 15.75 10.19 2.15
N VAL A 731 15.47 9.09 1.44
CA VAL A 731 15.23 7.75 2.02
C VAL A 731 16.37 7.34 2.96
N ALA A 732 17.63 7.42 2.49
CA ALA A 732 18.82 7.02 3.24
C ALA A 732 19.24 8.00 4.37
N PHE A 733 18.66 9.21 4.43
CA PHE A 733 18.81 10.10 5.58
C PHE A 733 17.73 9.83 6.64
N LEU A 734 16.47 9.67 6.20
CA LEU A 734 15.34 9.47 7.10
C LEU A 734 15.37 8.10 7.79
N SER A 735 15.87 7.05 7.13
CA SER A 735 16.06 5.73 7.75
C SER A 735 17.09 5.72 8.89
N LYS A 736 17.93 6.75 9.06
CA LYS A 736 18.85 6.86 10.20
C LYS A 736 18.14 7.16 11.54
N PHE A 737 16.90 7.64 11.51
CA PHE A 737 16.15 8.01 12.72
C PHE A 737 15.33 6.83 13.28
N ASP A 738 14.99 6.92 14.57
CA ASP A 738 14.22 5.90 15.28
C ASP A 738 12.71 6.18 15.23
N MET A 739 12.34 7.43 14.97
CA MET A 739 10.97 7.86 14.68
C MET A 739 10.98 9.00 13.66
N VAL A 740 10.15 8.90 12.62
CA VAL A 740 9.97 9.94 11.60
C VAL A 740 8.51 10.34 11.53
N SER A 741 8.20 11.57 11.94
CA SER A 741 6.87 12.16 11.74
C SER A 741 6.84 12.85 10.39
N VAL A 742 5.98 12.44 9.47
CA VAL A 742 5.91 12.99 8.10
C VAL A 742 4.58 13.68 7.83
N SER A 743 4.56 14.64 6.90
CA SER A 743 3.30 15.28 6.49
C SER A 743 2.37 14.30 5.76
N LYS A 744 1.06 14.56 5.82
CA LYS A 744 0.02 13.87 5.04
C LYS A 744 0.29 13.85 3.52
N ALA A 745 1.13 14.73 2.97
CA ALA A 745 1.54 14.65 1.57
C ALA A 745 2.24 13.32 1.23
N SER A 746 2.87 12.67 2.22
CA SER A 746 3.60 11.40 2.06
C SER A 746 2.72 10.22 1.67
N ILE A 747 1.39 10.32 1.84
CA ILE A 747 0.42 9.34 1.29
C ILE A 747 0.57 9.21 -0.24
N THR A 748 1.04 10.25 -0.94
CA THR A 748 1.28 10.18 -2.39
C THR A 748 2.64 9.60 -2.78
N ARG A 749 3.46 9.19 -1.81
CA ARG A 749 4.77 8.53 -2.01
C ARG A 749 4.92 7.32 -1.07
N PRO A 750 4.08 6.28 -1.23
CA PRO A 750 4.16 5.06 -0.43
C PRO A 750 5.49 4.33 -0.56
N ASP A 751 6.06 4.37 -1.76
CA ASP A 751 7.38 3.88 -2.12
C ASP A 751 8.48 4.43 -1.20
N ILE A 752 8.46 5.74 -0.91
CA ILE A 752 9.43 6.38 0.00
C ILE A 752 9.25 5.87 1.44
N MET A 753 8.01 5.68 1.90
CA MET A 753 7.73 5.18 3.25
C MET A 753 8.18 3.72 3.40
N ARG A 754 7.86 2.88 2.40
CA ARG A 754 8.34 1.50 2.26
C ARG A 754 9.87 1.42 2.33
N GLN A 755 10.57 2.17 1.50
CA GLN A 755 12.04 2.10 1.42
C GLN A 755 12.74 2.60 2.70
N ILE A 756 12.17 3.60 3.40
CA ILE A 756 12.68 4.03 4.73
C ILE A 756 12.64 2.85 5.72
N LYS A 757 11.59 2.02 5.66
CA LYS A 757 11.41 0.83 6.51
C LYS A 757 12.22 -0.37 6.04
N GLU A 758 12.41 -0.56 4.73
CA GLU A 758 13.33 -1.57 4.19
C GLU A 758 14.78 -1.33 4.62
N LEU A 759 15.20 -0.07 4.80
CA LEU A 759 16.50 0.30 5.37
C LEU A 759 16.54 0.32 6.91
N ASN A 760 15.39 0.45 7.58
CA ASN A 760 15.29 0.45 9.04
C ASN A 760 13.88 0.01 9.50
N PRO A 761 13.65 -1.30 9.68
CA PRO A 761 12.32 -1.82 10.06
C PRO A 761 11.91 -1.38 11.48
N ASN A 762 12.87 -0.95 12.29
CA ASN A 762 12.67 -0.54 13.68
C ASN A 762 12.42 0.99 13.82
N ALA A 763 12.25 1.72 12.73
CA ALA A 763 11.73 3.10 12.77
C ALA A 763 10.21 3.10 12.97
N ALA A 764 9.68 4.01 13.79
CA ALA A 764 8.26 4.40 13.72
C ALA A 764 8.05 5.48 12.66
N ILE A 765 7.09 5.31 11.75
CA ILE A 765 6.62 6.37 10.84
C ILE A 765 5.25 6.85 11.30
N LEU A 766 5.14 8.14 11.66
CA LEU A 766 3.89 8.76 12.13
C LEU A 766 3.35 9.77 11.11
N MET A 767 2.05 9.75 10.85
CA MET A 767 1.40 10.77 10.02
C MET A 767 1.06 12.02 10.85
N TYR A 768 1.51 13.20 10.41
CA TYR A 768 1.04 14.47 10.95
C TYR A 768 -0.45 14.72 10.60
N LYS A 769 -1.25 15.08 11.61
CA LYS A 769 -2.61 15.60 11.44
C LYS A 769 -2.98 16.58 12.57
N THR A 770 -3.78 17.61 12.31
CA THR A 770 -4.40 18.39 13.40
C THR A 770 -5.66 17.74 13.94
N ALA A 771 -5.82 17.74 15.26
CA ALA A 771 -7.05 17.27 15.89
C ALA A 771 -8.26 18.16 15.54
N VAL A 772 -8.03 19.48 15.45
CA VAL A 772 -9.07 20.52 15.30
C VAL A 772 -9.58 20.78 13.88
N GLY A 773 -9.08 20.10 12.84
CA GLY A 773 -9.49 20.36 11.46
C GLY A 773 -8.39 20.19 10.40
N TRP A 774 -8.05 21.28 9.71
CA TRP A 774 -7.11 21.28 8.58
C TRP A 774 -6.28 22.59 8.52
N GLN A 775 -4.97 22.50 8.27
CA GLN A 775 -4.08 23.67 8.17
C GLN A 775 -3.76 24.08 6.73
N GLY A 776 -3.69 25.39 6.49
CA GLY A 776 -3.53 26.04 5.18
C GLY A 776 -2.21 25.83 4.42
N PHE A 777 -1.37 24.90 4.89
CA PHE A 777 -0.10 24.47 4.32
C PHE A 777 0.00 22.94 4.17
N GLU A 778 -1.01 22.17 4.62
CA GLU A 778 -1.16 20.78 4.19
C GLU A 778 -1.30 20.75 2.65
N SER A 779 -0.91 19.64 2.01
CA SER A 779 -0.95 19.55 0.55
C SER A 779 -2.38 19.70 0.01
N SER A 780 -2.50 20.04 -1.28
CA SER A 780 -3.79 20.02 -2.00
C SER A 780 -4.52 18.68 -1.84
N VAL A 781 -3.77 17.59 -1.82
CA VAL A 781 -4.24 16.21 -1.57
C VAL A 781 -4.72 16.02 -0.13
N GLY A 782 -4.02 16.64 0.83
CA GLY A 782 -4.45 16.72 2.22
C GLY A 782 -5.80 17.41 2.38
N TYR A 783 -6.00 18.50 1.62
CA TYR A 783 -7.23 19.28 1.59
C TYR A 783 -8.41 18.58 0.93
N THR A 784 -8.29 18.16 -0.34
CA THR A 784 -9.39 17.55 -1.09
C THR A 784 -9.92 16.36 -0.32
N THR A 785 -9.07 15.38 -0.07
CA THR A 785 -9.48 14.11 0.57
C THR A 785 -10.01 14.25 1.99
N PHE A 786 -9.81 15.41 2.64
CA PHE A 786 -10.45 15.78 3.91
C PHE A 786 -11.83 16.41 3.68
N LYS A 787 -11.96 17.34 2.72
CA LYS A 787 -13.25 17.89 2.26
C LYS A 787 -14.19 16.81 1.71
N ASP A 788 -13.65 15.82 1.01
CA ASP A 788 -14.42 14.73 0.39
C ASP A 788 -14.95 13.70 1.42
N ARG A 789 -14.56 13.81 2.69
CA ARG A 789 -14.84 12.84 3.76
C ARG A 789 -15.33 13.46 5.08
N VAL A 790 -15.36 14.77 5.20
CA VAL A 790 -15.77 15.49 6.42
C VAL A 790 -16.72 16.62 6.02
N ASP A 791 -17.91 16.64 6.60
CA ASP A 791 -18.90 17.69 6.35
C ASP A 791 -18.38 19.05 6.82
N PHE A 792 -18.19 19.97 5.87
CA PHE A 792 -17.71 21.31 6.18
C PHE A 792 -18.73 22.13 6.99
N ASP A 793 -20.01 21.78 7.05
CA ASP A 793 -20.95 22.46 7.94
C ASP A 793 -20.82 22.02 9.42
N LEU A 794 -19.83 21.17 9.75
CA LEU A 794 -19.32 20.92 11.10
C LEU A 794 -18.16 21.86 11.51
N ARG A 795 -17.79 22.84 10.68
CA ARG A 795 -16.88 23.95 11.05
C ARG A 795 -17.35 24.65 12.32
N LEU A 796 -16.41 25.18 13.13
CA LEU A 796 -16.73 25.97 14.33
C LEU A 796 -17.50 27.25 13.94
N LYS A 797 -18.72 27.41 14.47
CA LYS A 797 -19.67 28.45 14.05
C LYS A 797 -19.63 29.69 14.94
N SER A 798 -20.24 30.75 14.45
CA SER A 798 -20.79 31.81 15.28
C SER A 798 -22.32 31.73 15.27
N SER A 799 -22.99 32.38 16.23
CA SER A 799 -24.45 32.49 16.24
C SER A 799 -25.02 33.33 15.08
N GLU A 800 -24.19 34.08 14.34
CA GLU A 800 -24.59 34.72 13.09
C GLU A 800 -24.64 33.70 11.94
N GLU A 801 -25.83 33.47 11.39
CA GLU A 801 -26.12 32.46 10.36
C GLU A 801 -25.17 32.58 9.14
N GLY A 802 -24.45 31.50 8.85
CA GLY A 802 -23.47 31.42 7.75
C GLY A 802 -22.06 31.89 8.08
N TYR A 803 -21.78 32.32 9.32
CA TYR A 803 -20.44 32.72 9.76
C TYR A 803 -19.72 31.62 10.56
N TYR A 804 -18.40 31.58 10.40
CA TYR A 804 -17.51 30.59 10.99
C TYR A 804 -16.35 31.27 11.72
N CYS A 805 -15.95 30.70 12.85
CA CYS A 805 -14.77 31.15 13.58
C CYS A 805 -13.48 30.71 12.88
N VAL A 806 -12.53 31.64 12.77
CA VAL A 806 -11.27 31.43 12.02
C VAL A 806 -10.05 31.57 12.92
N ASN A 807 -9.00 30.80 12.59
CA ASN A 807 -7.70 30.95 13.23
C ASN A 807 -7.06 32.29 12.84
N ILE A 808 -6.92 33.20 13.80
CA ILE A 808 -6.46 34.58 13.57
C ILE A 808 -4.98 34.63 13.16
N TYR A 809 -4.18 33.66 13.62
CA TYR A 809 -2.75 33.55 13.28
C TYR A 809 -2.54 32.90 11.90
N PHE A 810 -3.43 31.98 11.53
CA PHE A 810 -3.38 31.24 10.27
C PHE A 810 -4.76 31.26 9.57
N PRO A 811 -5.17 32.38 8.93
CA PRO A 811 -6.55 32.55 8.41
C PRO A 811 -6.94 31.65 7.22
N LYS A 812 -6.05 30.75 6.79
CA LYS A 812 -6.36 29.67 5.82
C LYS A 812 -6.75 28.36 6.50
N ASN A 813 -6.52 28.21 7.80
CA ASN A 813 -6.85 26.99 8.54
C ASN A 813 -8.36 26.89 8.72
N ILE A 814 -8.90 25.70 8.52
CA ILE A 814 -10.32 25.41 8.69
C ILE A 814 -10.49 24.68 10.02
N MET A 815 -11.24 25.32 10.91
CA MET A 815 -11.46 24.91 12.30
C MET A 815 -12.83 24.25 12.43
N PHE A 816 -12.89 23.10 13.08
CA PHE A 816 -14.12 22.33 13.30
C PHE A 816 -14.52 22.37 14.78
N ASN A 817 -15.81 22.19 15.06
CA ASN A 817 -16.25 22.08 16.44
C ASN A 817 -15.92 20.69 16.97
N LEU A 818 -15.12 20.63 18.05
CA LEU A 818 -14.75 19.38 18.71
C LEU A 818 -15.71 18.95 19.82
N TYR A 819 -16.76 19.71 20.13
CA TYR A 819 -17.78 19.26 21.06
C TYR A 819 -18.34 17.90 20.62
N LYS A 820 -18.31 16.90 21.51
CA LYS A 820 -18.54 15.47 21.20
C LYS A 820 -19.91 15.13 20.57
N GLU A 821 -20.87 16.05 20.64
CA GLU A 821 -22.20 15.90 20.05
C GLU A 821 -22.26 16.44 18.60
N ALA A 822 -21.19 17.11 18.14
CA ALA A 822 -20.90 17.31 16.73
C ALA A 822 -20.25 16.05 16.14
N ASP A 823 -20.73 15.61 14.98
CA ASP A 823 -20.26 14.37 14.32
C ASP A 823 -18.80 14.42 13.84
N PHE A 824 -18.14 15.58 13.93
CA PHE A 824 -16.77 15.80 13.49
C PHE A 824 -15.78 14.84 14.18
N VAL A 825 -15.97 14.54 15.47
CA VAL A 825 -15.11 13.60 16.21
C VAL A 825 -15.22 12.16 15.70
N ASN A 826 -16.32 11.81 15.00
CA ASN A 826 -16.50 10.52 14.33
C ASN A 826 -15.89 10.56 12.92
N GLN A 827 -16.23 11.59 12.13
CA GLN A 827 -15.79 11.73 10.74
C GLN A 827 -14.27 11.93 10.62
N VAL A 828 -13.62 12.61 11.56
CA VAL A 828 -12.16 12.75 11.58
C VAL A 828 -11.45 11.41 11.88
N ALA A 829 -12.08 10.51 12.65
CA ALA A 829 -11.57 9.17 12.91
C ALA A 829 -11.78 8.24 11.70
N GLU A 830 -12.94 8.32 11.01
CA GLU A 830 -13.14 7.68 9.69
C GLU A 830 -12.11 8.17 8.67
N HIS A 831 -11.82 9.47 8.68
CA HIS A 831 -10.84 10.07 7.78
C HIS A 831 -9.40 9.57 8.06
N MET A 832 -9.03 9.33 9.32
CA MET A 832 -7.74 8.70 9.70
C MET A 832 -7.67 7.23 9.31
N GLU A 833 -8.74 6.46 9.57
CA GLU A 833 -8.86 5.07 9.11
C GLU A 833 -8.62 4.98 7.59
N LYS A 834 -9.31 5.82 6.81
CA LYS A 834 -9.20 5.85 5.34
C LYS A 834 -7.94 6.54 4.78
N ASP A 835 -7.01 7.02 5.60
CA ASP A 835 -5.73 7.62 5.17
C ASP A 835 -4.49 6.87 5.67
N ILE A 836 -4.60 6.12 6.76
CA ILE A 836 -3.52 5.28 7.31
C ILE A 836 -3.61 3.86 6.76
N TYR A 837 -4.81 3.29 6.80
CA TYR A 837 -5.05 1.91 6.40
C TYR A 837 -5.40 1.83 4.91
N ASP A 838 -6.56 2.37 4.49
CA ASP A 838 -7.01 2.24 3.08
C ASP A 838 -6.14 2.95 2.04
N ARG A 839 -5.09 3.64 2.50
CA ARG A 839 -4.07 4.29 1.67
C ARG A 839 -2.69 3.95 2.20
N GLN A 840 -2.27 2.74 1.87
CA GLN A 840 -0.87 2.28 1.75
C GLN A 840 -0.21 1.63 2.98
N HIS A 841 -0.82 1.59 4.16
CA HIS A 841 -0.38 0.71 5.27
C HIS A 841 1.06 0.93 5.80
N TYR A 842 1.74 2.05 5.52
CA TYR A 842 3.13 2.32 5.97
C TYR A 842 3.27 3.17 7.23
N PHE A 843 2.17 3.72 7.75
CA PHE A 843 2.20 4.48 9.01
C PHE A 843 1.99 3.55 10.20
N ASP A 844 2.83 3.69 11.21
CA ASP A 844 2.69 3.00 12.50
C ASP A 844 1.76 3.77 13.47
N GLY A 845 1.39 5.01 13.12
CA GLY A 845 0.59 5.87 13.97
C GLY A 845 0.39 7.32 13.50
N ILE A 846 -0.08 8.16 14.42
CA ILE A 846 -0.45 9.57 14.19
C ILE A 846 0.33 10.50 15.12
N TRP A 847 0.85 11.61 14.59
CA TRP A 847 1.23 12.77 15.39
C TRP A 847 0.13 13.84 15.29
N TRP A 848 -0.56 14.06 16.42
CA TRP A 848 -1.69 14.97 16.57
C TRP A 848 -1.27 16.37 17.03
N ASP A 849 -1.52 17.36 16.17
CA ASP A 849 -1.23 18.77 16.40
C ASP A 849 -2.49 19.61 16.75
N VAL A 850 -2.27 20.77 17.37
CA VAL A 850 -3.28 21.69 17.96
C VAL A 850 -4.15 20.98 19.02
N VAL A 851 -3.61 19.96 19.67
CA VAL A 851 -4.26 19.23 20.76
C VAL A 851 -4.35 20.05 22.05
N GLY A 852 -5.41 19.77 22.82
CA GLY A 852 -5.69 20.39 24.12
C GLY A 852 -6.61 21.61 24.08
N PRO A 853 -7.14 22.02 25.24
CA PRO A 853 -8.24 23.00 25.35
C PRO A 853 -7.76 24.45 25.32
N SER A 854 -6.81 24.79 24.45
CA SER A 854 -6.22 26.13 24.38
C SER A 854 -6.71 26.89 23.14
N PHE A 855 -7.69 27.78 23.32
CA PHE A 855 -8.26 28.64 22.26
C PHE A 855 -7.31 29.75 21.76
N TRP A 856 -5.99 29.53 21.76
CA TRP A 856 -4.98 30.54 21.40
C TRP A 856 -5.19 31.06 19.97
N PHE A 857 -5.66 30.19 19.07
CA PHE A 857 -5.96 30.49 17.67
C PHE A 857 -7.10 31.50 17.48
N LEU A 858 -8.00 31.66 18.46
CA LEU A 858 -9.10 32.65 18.45
C LEU A 858 -8.72 33.98 19.11
N ARG A 859 -7.49 34.13 19.62
CA ARG A 859 -7.09 35.31 20.40
C ARG A 859 -6.50 36.40 19.52
N ASP A 860 -7.21 37.52 19.39
CA ASP A 860 -6.76 38.68 18.63
C ASP A 860 -5.50 39.29 19.28
N PRO A 861 -4.35 39.33 18.58
CA PRO A 861 -3.11 39.89 19.11
C PRO A 861 -3.15 41.42 19.27
N SER A 862 -4.14 42.11 18.69
CA SER A 862 -4.25 43.58 18.70
C SER A 862 -5.06 44.12 19.89
N THR A 863 -6.16 43.48 20.26
CA THR A 863 -6.93 43.78 21.49
C THR A 863 -6.49 42.94 22.68
N GLY A 864 -6.14 41.67 22.46
CA GLY A 864 -5.87 40.68 23.49
C GLY A 864 -7.09 39.90 23.97
N GLU A 865 -8.26 40.17 23.40
CA GLU A 865 -9.51 39.42 23.62
C GLU A 865 -9.60 38.20 22.67
N PHE A 866 -10.57 37.32 22.91
CA PHE A 866 -10.91 36.18 22.07
C PHE A 866 -12.12 36.47 21.19
N MET A 867 -12.16 35.85 20.00
CA MET A 867 -13.35 35.73 19.18
C MET A 867 -14.47 35.00 19.95
N LEU A 868 -15.71 35.43 19.73
CA LEU A 868 -16.92 34.77 20.24
C LEU A 868 -17.34 33.71 19.22
N CYS A 869 -17.64 32.50 19.69
CA CYS A 869 -18.03 31.36 18.85
C CYS A 869 -19.08 30.53 19.60
N ASP A 870 -19.90 29.78 18.87
CA ASP A 870 -20.80 28.77 19.42
C ASP A 870 -20.03 27.44 19.59
N PHE A 871 -19.66 27.10 20.84
CA PHE A 871 -18.87 25.89 21.13
C PHE A 871 -19.74 24.69 21.53
N ASP A 872 -20.87 24.87 22.22
CA ASP A 872 -21.74 23.77 22.67
C ASP A 872 -22.98 23.53 21.78
N LEU A 873 -23.12 24.29 20.70
CA LEU A 873 -24.16 24.19 19.67
C LEU A 873 -25.58 24.55 20.16
N ASP A 874 -25.70 25.39 21.20
CA ASP A 874 -27.00 25.92 21.65
C ASP A 874 -27.55 27.07 20.78
N GLY A 875 -26.73 27.63 19.88
CA GLY A 875 -27.08 28.74 18.99
C GLY A 875 -26.75 30.14 19.54
N ILE A 876 -25.89 30.24 20.57
CA ILE A 876 -25.43 31.50 21.18
C ILE A 876 -23.90 31.50 21.21
N ASP A 877 -23.25 32.63 20.90
CA ASP A 877 -21.78 32.72 21.04
C ASP A 877 -21.35 32.80 22.51
N ASP A 878 -20.39 31.96 22.90
CA ASP A 878 -19.73 31.98 24.19
C ASP A 878 -18.77 33.16 24.34
N ASP A 879 -18.98 33.96 25.39
CA ASP A 879 -17.98 34.93 25.84
C ASP A 879 -16.85 34.27 26.62
N ILE A 880 -15.99 33.55 25.90
CA ILE A 880 -14.74 32.97 26.41
C ILE A 880 -13.70 34.04 26.82
N ASN A 881 -14.03 35.34 26.89
CA ASN A 881 -13.26 36.32 27.63
C ASN A 881 -13.54 36.22 29.14
N ASP A 882 -14.79 35.93 29.54
CA ASP A 882 -15.12 35.57 30.91
C ASP A 882 -14.42 34.26 31.29
N SER A 883 -13.71 34.27 32.42
CA SER A 883 -12.94 33.11 32.87
C SER A 883 -13.81 31.91 33.28
N SER A 884 -15.06 32.12 33.68
CA SER A 884 -16.02 31.06 34.00
C SER A 884 -16.52 30.36 32.74
N ILE A 885 -16.93 31.13 31.72
CA ILE A 885 -17.40 30.58 30.44
C ILE A 885 -16.24 29.85 29.76
N ARG A 886 -15.07 30.51 29.65
CA ARG A 886 -13.86 29.89 29.13
C ARG A 886 -13.52 28.57 29.83
N THR A 887 -13.56 28.51 31.17
CA THR A 887 -13.27 27.24 31.89
C THR A 887 -14.28 26.14 31.57
N GLN A 888 -15.55 26.47 31.30
CA GLN A 888 -16.57 25.49 30.90
C GLN A 888 -16.27 24.96 29.49
N MET A 889 -16.06 25.86 28.53
CA MET A 889 -15.74 25.49 27.14
C MET A 889 -14.41 24.74 27.03
N GLN A 890 -13.41 25.08 27.86
CA GLN A 890 -12.16 24.32 27.93
C GLN A 890 -12.37 22.88 28.43
N ASN A 891 -13.35 22.60 29.29
CA ASN A 891 -13.66 21.23 29.70
C ASN A 891 -14.41 20.46 28.59
N LEU A 892 -15.36 21.11 27.91
CA LEU A 892 -16.09 20.49 26.78
C LEU A 892 -15.15 20.17 25.60
N TRP A 893 -14.21 21.07 25.31
CA TRP A 893 -13.19 20.85 24.27
C TRP A 893 -12.18 19.75 24.65
N ALA A 894 -11.89 19.58 25.95
CA ALA A 894 -11.05 18.47 26.42
C ALA A 894 -11.81 17.13 26.38
N GLU A 895 -13.09 17.10 26.71
CA GLU A 895 -13.93 15.90 26.55
C GLU A 895 -14.05 15.51 25.07
N GLY A 896 -14.23 16.50 24.18
CA GLY A 896 -14.23 16.32 22.73
C GLY A 896 -12.93 15.73 22.17
N MET A 897 -11.78 16.29 22.58
CA MET A 897 -10.45 15.75 22.24
C MET A 897 -10.30 14.30 22.70
N HIS A 898 -10.72 13.97 23.92
CA HIS A 898 -10.70 12.59 24.43
C HIS A 898 -11.60 11.67 23.60
N THR A 899 -12.85 12.07 23.31
CA THR A 899 -13.76 11.29 22.44
C THR A 899 -13.16 11.06 21.05
N GLN A 900 -12.48 12.03 20.45
CA GLN A 900 -11.78 11.86 19.17
C GLN A 900 -10.66 10.82 19.24
N MET A 901 -9.87 10.78 20.32
CA MET A 901 -8.83 9.77 20.50
C MET A 901 -9.44 8.38 20.70
N GLN A 902 -10.46 8.24 21.55
CA GLN A 902 -11.17 6.97 21.76
C GLN A 902 -11.83 6.46 20.46
N ASN A 903 -12.50 7.33 19.69
CA ASN A 903 -13.03 7.02 18.36
C ASN A 903 -11.94 6.57 17.36
N THR A 904 -10.71 7.06 17.52
CA THR A 904 -9.56 6.65 16.69
C THR A 904 -9.09 5.25 17.09
N TYR A 905 -9.02 4.94 18.39
CA TYR A 905 -8.69 3.61 18.91
C TYR A 905 -9.76 2.56 18.59
N ASP A 906 -11.05 2.88 18.70
CA ASP A 906 -12.16 1.97 18.35
C ASP A 906 -12.17 1.56 16.86
N ARG A 907 -11.51 2.34 15.99
CA ARG A 907 -11.37 2.05 14.55
C ARG A 907 -10.04 1.41 14.20
N LEU A 908 -8.93 2.06 14.59
CA LEU A 908 -7.60 1.61 14.22
C LEU A 908 -7.09 0.45 15.09
N GLY A 909 -7.69 0.24 16.27
CA GLY A 909 -7.25 -0.69 17.30
C GLY A 909 -6.36 -0.02 18.34
N HIS A 910 -6.40 -0.50 19.59
CA HIS A 910 -5.69 0.13 20.72
C HIS A 910 -4.15 0.13 20.61
N ASN A 911 -3.60 -0.59 19.62
CA ASN A 911 -2.17 -0.65 19.33
C ASN A 911 -1.69 0.47 18.38
N VAL A 912 -2.57 1.32 17.82
CA VAL A 912 -2.10 2.43 16.96
C VAL A 912 -1.27 3.42 17.78
N LEU A 913 -0.07 3.76 17.29
CA LEU A 913 0.79 4.70 18.00
C LEU A 913 0.22 6.13 17.89
N THR A 914 0.13 6.86 18.98
CA THR A 914 -0.31 8.27 18.94
C THR A 914 0.61 9.18 19.76
N VAL A 915 0.96 10.33 19.17
CA VAL A 915 1.78 11.35 19.82
C VAL A 915 1.03 12.67 19.80
N GLY A 916 0.96 13.36 20.94
CA GLY A 916 0.37 14.71 21.04
C GLY A 916 1.39 15.84 20.76
N ASN A 917 0.98 17.07 21.01
CA ASN A 917 1.83 18.27 20.99
C ASN A 917 1.68 19.01 22.34
N GLY A 918 2.64 19.85 22.75
CA GLY A 918 2.88 20.38 24.11
C GLY A 918 1.70 20.97 24.91
N ASN A 919 0.52 21.12 24.31
CA ASN A 919 -0.73 21.45 24.99
C ASN A 919 -1.68 20.30 25.34
N SER A 920 -1.38 19.05 24.98
CA SER A 920 -2.15 17.82 25.27
C SER A 920 -2.84 17.83 26.65
N PRO A 921 -4.15 17.46 26.73
CA PRO A 921 -4.94 17.59 27.96
C PRO A 921 -4.66 16.45 28.95
N ASP A 922 -4.64 15.23 28.45
CA ASP A 922 -4.40 13.99 29.17
C ASP A 922 -3.21 13.26 28.53
N HIS A 923 -2.57 12.38 29.31
CA HIS A 923 -1.45 11.54 28.90
C HIS A 923 -1.88 10.08 28.67
N THR A 924 -3.04 9.68 29.19
CA THR A 924 -3.61 8.35 29.00
C THR A 924 -4.18 8.12 27.60
N ASP A 925 -4.34 9.19 26.82
CA ASP A 925 -4.76 9.13 25.41
C ASP A 925 -3.59 8.97 24.42
N PHE A 926 -2.31 9.05 24.85
CA PHE A 926 -1.16 9.10 23.93
C PHE A 926 0.06 8.26 24.38
N ASN A 927 0.76 7.67 23.42
CA ASN A 927 2.10 7.07 23.59
C ASN A 927 3.17 8.11 23.91
N GLY A 928 2.97 9.36 23.51
CA GLY A 928 3.91 10.42 23.85
C GLY A 928 3.39 11.82 23.54
N ASN A 929 4.25 12.80 23.77
CA ASN A 929 3.98 14.19 23.48
C ASN A 929 5.21 14.84 22.85
N LEU A 930 5.01 15.67 21.83
CA LEU A 930 6.04 16.50 21.22
C LEU A 930 6.08 17.88 21.90
N TRP A 931 7.27 18.40 22.25
CA TRP A 931 7.44 19.77 22.76
C TRP A 931 8.16 20.67 21.75
N GLU A 932 7.50 21.75 21.32
CA GLU A 932 7.99 22.72 20.31
C GLU A 932 8.59 23.99 20.92
N GLU A 933 9.54 23.87 21.86
CA GLU A 933 10.15 25.04 22.53
C GLU A 933 11.68 25.05 22.46
N THR A 934 12.24 26.23 22.18
CA THR A 934 13.66 26.51 22.39
C THR A 934 14.03 26.25 23.85
N LEU A 935 14.81 25.19 24.12
CA LEU A 935 15.19 24.81 25.47
C LEU A 935 16.10 25.89 26.09
N THR A 936 15.52 26.69 26.98
CA THR A 936 16.22 27.66 27.83
C THR A 936 16.34 27.07 29.23
N PRO A 937 17.16 27.67 30.11
CA PRO A 937 17.20 27.20 31.50
C PRO A 937 15.87 27.25 32.25
N SER A 938 14.98 28.18 31.89
CA SER A 938 13.65 28.27 32.51
C SER A 938 12.67 27.21 31.98
N THR A 939 12.83 26.74 30.74
CA THR A 939 11.98 25.68 30.18
C THR A 939 12.51 24.30 30.55
N PHE A 940 13.84 24.12 30.66
CA PHE A 940 14.45 22.96 31.30
C PHE A 940 13.96 22.78 32.75
N ASP A 941 14.08 23.80 33.60
CA ASP A 941 13.62 23.73 35.00
C ASP A 941 12.10 23.45 35.11
N SER A 942 11.33 23.83 34.08
CA SER A 942 9.90 23.54 33.98
C SER A 942 9.63 22.08 33.60
N TYR A 943 10.32 21.54 32.59
CA TYR A 943 10.11 20.18 32.10
C TYR A 943 10.73 19.10 33.00
N PHE A 944 11.79 19.43 33.75
CA PHE A 944 12.42 18.57 34.76
C PHE A 944 11.77 18.66 36.15
N ASN A 945 10.72 19.47 36.34
CA ASN A 945 9.94 19.48 37.57
C ASN A 945 8.93 18.31 37.57
N PRO A 946 9.05 17.30 38.46
CA PRO A 946 8.12 16.16 38.50
C PRO A 946 6.69 16.53 38.93
N ASN A 947 6.45 17.78 39.36
CA ASN A 947 5.10 18.30 39.65
C ASN A 947 4.47 19.01 38.43
N ASN A 948 5.17 19.12 37.30
CA ASN A 948 4.64 19.68 36.07
C ASN A 948 4.02 18.55 35.23
N THR A 949 2.69 18.51 35.14
CA THR A 949 1.97 17.50 34.34
C THR A 949 2.13 17.66 32.82
N LYS A 950 2.87 18.69 32.37
CA LYS A 950 3.30 18.89 30.98
C LYS A 950 4.84 18.82 30.81
N GLY A 951 5.56 18.32 31.81
CA GLY A 951 7.02 18.15 31.77
C GLY A 951 7.46 16.76 31.32
N PHE A 952 8.68 16.66 30.76
CA PHE A 952 9.27 15.42 30.25
C PHE A 952 9.17 14.28 31.26
N LEU A 953 9.57 14.51 32.52
CA LEU A 953 9.63 13.44 33.53
C LEU A 953 8.23 12.89 33.89
N TYR A 954 7.20 13.74 33.89
CA TYR A 954 5.84 13.31 34.18
C TYR A 954 5.26 12.49 33.02
N TRP A 955 5.41 12.96 31.79
CA TRP A 955 4.97 12.24 30.60
C TRP A 955 5.71 10.91 30.44
N GLN A 956 7.02 10.91 30.67
CA GLN A 956 7.85 9.72 30.66
C GLN A 956 7.59 8.78 31.86
N GLU A 957 6.68 9.11 32.80
CA GLU A 957 6.19 8.20 33.85
C GLU A 957 4.73 7.74 33.65
N ASN A 958 3.93 8.42 32.81
CA ASN A 958 2.46 8.22 32.76
C ASN A 958 1.86 8.04 31.35
N SER A 959 2.58 8.34 30.26
CA SER A 959 2.10 8.09 28.88
C SER A 959 1.98 6.59 28.55
N LEU A 960 1.20 6.26 27.51
CA LEU A 960 1.02 4.87 27.06
C LEU A 960 2.34 4.24 26.58
N GLU A 961 2.42 2.91 26.66
CA GLU A 961 3.51 2.15 26.04
C GLU A 961 3.19 1.80 24.59
N PRO A 962 4.20 1.70 23.70
CA PRO A 962 5.59 2.10 23.92
C PRO A 962 5.75 3.63 23.95
N ARG A 963 6.57 4.18 24.85
CA ARG A 963 6.70 5.65 25.03
C ARG A 963 7.40 6.35 23.84
N LEU A 964 6.73 7.36 23.28
CA LEU A 964 7.12 8.17 22.11
C LEU A 964 7.25 9.68 22.41
N ASN A 965 7.64 10.03 23.64
CA ASN A 965 7.84 11.41 24.05
C ASN A 965 9.00 12.07 23.30
N ASP A 966 8.78 13.21 22.64
CA ASP A 966 9.74 13.84 21.71
C ASP A 966 9.96 15.34 21.96
N ASN A 967 11.19 15.81 21.81
CA ASN A 967 11.61 17.18 22.11
C ASN A 967 12.14 17.85 20.83
N LEU A 968 11.30 18.66 20.19
CA LEU A 968 11.62 19.41 18.98
C LEU A 968 12.48 20.62 19.33
N PHE A 969 13.73 20.55 18.92
CA PHE A 969 14.79 21.41 19.38
C PHE A 969 15.19 22.42 18.31
N ALA A 970 14.53 23.58 18.33
CA ALA A 970 14.84 24.71 17.47
C ALA A 970 16.24 25.30 17.77
N ASN A 971 17.18 25.19 16.83
CA ASN A 971 18.55 25.72 16.97
C ASN A 971 18.73 27.05 16.23
N ASN A 972 19.10 28.10 16.96
CA ASN A 972 19.13 29.49 16.48
C ASN A 972 20.55 29.96 16.09
N TYR A 973 21.56 29.10 16.20
CA TYR A 973 22.95 29.43 15.91
C TYR A 973 23.36 29.03 14.50
N THR A 974 24.33 29.74 13.91
CA THR A 974 24.91 29.35 12.62
C THR A 974 25.60 28.00 12.73
N GLU A 975 25.27 27.10 11.82
CA GLU A 975 25.91 25.79 11.64
C GLU A 975 27.44 25.89 11.58
N GLY A 976 28.14 24.87 12.06
CA GLY A 976 29.60 24.87 12.18
C GLY A 976 30.17 25.78 13.28
N SER A 977 29.35 26.54 14.01
CA SER A 977 29.82 27.38 15.13
C SER A 977 29.89 26.62 16.46
N SER A 978 30.82 26.99 17.33
CA SER A 978 30.93 26.39 18.67
C SER A 978 29.73 26.68 19.59
N ASN A 979 28.87 27.65 19.26
CA ASN A 979 27.58 27.83 19.94
C ASN A 979 26.54 26.85 19.43
N TYR A 980 26.53 26.55 18.13
CA TYR A 980 25.61 25.58 17.51
C TYR A 980 25.83 24.17 18.05
N TYR A 981 27.07 23.67 18.08
CA TYR A 981 27.38 22.35 18.66
C TYR A 981 27.20 22.30 20.19
N ARG A 982 27.50 23.39 20.91
CA ARG A 982 27.20 23.46 22.36
C ARG A 982 25.71 23.38 22.63
N TYR A 983 24.90 24.05 21.82
CA TYR A 983 23.45 24.06 21.97
C TYR A 983 22.82 22.73 21.56
N HIS A 984 23.32 22.09 20.48
CA HIS A 984 23.02 20.70 20.15
C HIS A 984 23.22 19.77 21.36
N ARG A 985 24.44 19.71 21.91
CA ARG A 985 24.76 18.86 23.06
C ARG A 985 23.89 19.13 24.26
N TYR A 986 23.58 20.39 24.56
CA TYR A 986 22.68 20.76 25.65
C TYR A 986 21.27 20.17 25.46
N GLY A 987 20.69 20.31 24.27
CA GLY A 987 19.39 19.74 23.93
C GLY A 987 19.37 18.21 23.97
N MET A 988 20.31 17.59 23.25
CA MET A 988 20.42 16.14 23.15
C MET A 988 20.67 15.49 24.52
N SER A 989 21.58 16.06 25.32
CA SER A 989 21.86 15.56 26.67
C SER A 989 20.65 15.74 27.61
N ALA A 990 19.85 16.79 27.44
CA ALA A 990 18.60 16.95 28.17
C ALA A 990 17.57 15.88 27.79
N SER A 991 17.34 15.64 26.49
CA SER A 991 16.45 14.58 26.01
C SER A 991 16.85 13.21 26.54
N VAL A 992 18.14 12.84 26.40
CA VAL A 992 18.66 11.54 26.85
C VAL A 992 18.61 11.38 28.38
N ILE A 993 18.90 12.43 29.17
CA ILE A 993 18.72 12.36 30.63
C ILE A 993 17.24 12.16 30.99
N ALA A 994 16.31 12.85 30.34
CA ALA A 994 14.87 12.66 30.61
C ALA A 994 14.36 11.27 30.16
N GLY A 995 14.90 10.73 29.06
CA GLY A 995 14.42 9.51 28.42
C GLY A 995 13.45 9.76 27.26
N VAL A 996 13.50 10.97 26.67
CA VAL A 996 12.68 11.38 25.52
C VAL A 996 13.55 11.38 24.25
N TYR A 997 12.92 11.31 23.08
CA TYR A 997 13.59 11.43 21.79
C TYR A 997 14.19 12.85 21.62
N TYR A 998 15.13 12.98 20.67
CA TYR A 998 15.74 14.24 20.31
C TYR A 998 15.55 14.53 18.81
N ASN A 999 14.90 15.65 18.51
CA ASN A 999 14.47 16.02 17.16
C ASN A 999 15.03 17.42 16.79
N PRO A 1000 16.15 17.51 16.07
CA PRO A 1000 16.76 18.80 15.73
C PRO A 1000 16.00 19.47 14.58
N GLN A 1001 15.60 20.74 14.73
CA GLN A 1001 14.99 21.52 13.65
C GLN A 1001 15.66 22.89 13.46
N PRO A 1002 15.90 23.33 12.22
CA PRO A 1002 16.29 24.71 11.92
C PRO A 1002 15.10 25.67 12.04
N LEU A 1003 15.35 26.90 12.52
CA LEU A 1003 14.33 27.95 12.68
C LEU A 1003 13.65 28.40 11.39
N ASP A 1004 14.27 28.17 10.22
CA ASP A 1004 13.70 28.52 8.92
C ASP A 1004 12.83 27.40 8.33
N TYR A 1005 12.62 26.31 9.08
CA TYR A 1005 11.90 25.10 8.68
C TYR A 1005 12.46 24.44 7.41
N SER A 1006 13.73 24.70 7.08
CA SER A 1006 14.42 24.01 5.98
C SER A 1006 14.58 22.51 6.29
N MET A 1007 14.51 21.70 5.22
CA MET A 1007 14.71 20.24 5.29
C MET A 1007 16.21 19.88 5.39
N ALA A 1008 16.96 20.57 6.24
CA ALA A 1008 18.41 20.44 6.38
C ALA A 1008 18.82 19.11 7.04
N GLU A 1009 19.75 18.39 6.40
CA GLU A 1009 20.20 17.04 6.78
C GLU A 1009 21.27 17.08 7.88
N TRP A 1010 20.93 17.66 9.03
CA TRP A 1010 21.83 17.80 10.15
C TRP A 1010 22.13 16.44 10.82
N TRP A 1011 23.41 16.05 10.77
CA TRP A 1011 23.96 14.88 11.48
C TRP A 1011 25.05 15.32 12.46
N TYR A 1012 25.16 14.65 13.60
CA TYR A 1012 26.01 15.10 14.72
C TYR A 1012 26.91 13.98 15.26
N ASP A 1013 28.13 14.34 15.67
CA ASP A 1013 29.13 13.41 16.23
C ASP A 1013 28.57 12.55 17.38
N GLU A 1014 27.64 13.09 18.18
CA GLU A 1014 27.12 12.42 19.37
C GLU A 1014 26.01 11.38 19.10
N TYR A 1015 25.47 11.29 17.87
CA TYR A 1015 24.32 10.45 17.53
C TYR A 1015 24.64 8.96 17.52
N TRP A 1016 25.57 8.55 16.65
CA TRP A 1016 26.02 7.18 16.49
C TRP A 1016 27.51 7.13 16.76
N VAL A 1017 27.91 6.42 17.82
CA VAL A 1017 29.30 6.37 18.30
C VAL A 1017 29.68 4.93 18.57
N ASP A 1018 30.79 4.47 18.01
CA ASP A 1018 31.38 3.20 18.42
C ASP A 1018 31.84 3.31 19.89
N LYS A 1019 31.17 2.59 20.79
CA LYS A 1019 31.52 2.55 22.22
C LYS A 1019 32.93 2.04 22.51
N GLN A 1020 33.54 1.27 21.60
CA GLN A 1020 34.91 0.77 21.74
C GLN A 1020 35.95 1.84 21.33
N THR A 1021 35.89 2.33 20.09
CA THR A 1021 36.87 3.32 19.59
C THR A 1021 36.54 4.76 19.95
N GLY A 1022 35.35 5.04 20.48
CA GLY A 1022 34.86 6.38 20.85
C GLY A 1022 34.64 7.32 19.67
N LEU A 1023 34.71 6.80 18.43
CA LEU A 1023 34.55 7.57 17.20
C LEU A 1023 33.09 7.63 16.76
N PRO A 1024 32.62 8.76 16.21
CA PRO A 1024 31.38 8.80 15.44
C PRO A 1024 31.41 7.80 14.27
N THR A 1025 30.26 7.22 13.94
CA THR A 1025 30.12 6.23 12.86
C THR A 1025 28.84 6.45 12.05
N GLU A 1026 28.83 5.97 10.81
CA GLU A 1026 27.63 5.86 9.97
C GLU A 1026 27.08 4.42 9.90
N ASP A 1027 27.72 3.48 10.59
CA ASP A 1027 27.25 2.11 10.77
C ASP A 1027 26.21 2.07 11.92
N ARG A 1028 24.96 1.71 11.58
CA ARG A 1028 23.84 1.64 12.52
C ARG A 1028 24.07 0.61 13.62
N GLU A 1029 24.59 -0.57 13.29
CA GLU A 1029 24.72 -1.69 14.24
C GLU A 1029 25.89 -1.47 15.21
N VAL A 1030 26.89 -0.69 14.79
CA VAL A 1030 28.00 -0.27 15.66
C VAL A 1030 27.62 0.92 16.55
N GLY A 1031 26.86 1.89 16.00
CA GLY A 1031 26.69 3.20 16.62
C GLY A 1031 25.31 3.52 17.22
N ALA A 1032 24.22 2.91 16.77
CA ALA A 1032 22.88 3.27 17.23
C ALA A 1032 22.60 2.77 18.65
N GLY A 1033 22.10 3.64 19.53
CA GLY A 1033 21.81 3.25 20.92
C GLY A 1033 23.04 2.90 21.76
N TYR A 1034 24.24 3.38 21.39
CA TYR A 1034 25.53 2.98 21.96
C TYR A 1034 25.67 3.07 23.48
N LEU A 1035 24.92 3.94 24.17
CA LEU A 1035 24.96 4.04 25.64
C LEU A 1035 24.33 2.82 26.34
N GLY A 1036 23.51 2.05 25.64
CA GLY A 1036 22.74 0.96 26.22
C GLY A 1036 21.52 1.45 27.00
N LEU A 1037 21.06 0.64 27.95
CA LEU A 1037 19.93 0.92 28.83
C LEU A 1037 20.34 1.88 29.98
N PRO A 1038 19.39 2.64 30.56
CA PRO A 1038 19.64 3.47 31.73
C PRO A 1038 19.80 2.60 33.00
N VAL A 1039 20.94 2.73 33.67
CA VAL A 1039 21.26 2.02 34.94
C VAL A 1039 20.50 2.63 36.13
N GLY A 1040 19.90 3.81 35.96
CA GLY A 1040 19.06 4.44 36.97
C GLY A 1040 18.26 5.66 36.46
N PRO A 1041 17.49 6.30 37.36
CA PRO A 1041 16.80 7.55 37.06
C PRO A 1041 17.77 8.72 36.85
N ALA A 1042 17.29 9.81 36.28
CA ALA A 1042 18.00 11.08 36.28
C ALA A 1042 18.22 11.60 37.72
N THR A 1043 19.36 12.24 37.95
CA THR A 1043 19.74 12.79 39.26
C THR A 1043 20.25 14.22 39.15
N GLU A 1044 19.77 15.12 40.00
CA GLU A 1044 20.38 16.44 40.18
C GLU A 1044 21.54 16.31 41.19
N LEU A 1045 22.77 16.55 40.74
CA LEU A 1045 23.99 16.45 41.56
C LEU A 1045 24.14 17.69 42.46
N GLU A 1046 23.84 18.85 41.90
CA GLU A 1046 23.64 20.13 42.57
C GLU A 1046 22.73 21.01 41.68
N SER A 1047 22.20 22.11 42.22
CA SER A 1047 21.20 22.93 41.53
C SER A 1047 21.57 23.28 40.08
N GLY A 1048 20.75 22.83 39.14
CA GLY A 1048 20.92 22.99 37.70
C GLY A 1048 22.07 22.15 37.10
N VAL A 1049 22.50 21.06 37.74
CA VAL A 1049 23.52 20.14 37.22
C VAL A 1049 23.00 18.71 37.32
N TRP A 1050 22.72 18.10 36.17
CA TRP A 1050 22.03 16.82 36.08
C TRP A 1050 22.93 15.73 35.51
N ARG A 1051 22.73 14.49 35.97
CA ARG A 1051 23.43 13.27 35.55
C ARG A 1051 22.46 12.11 35.41
N ARG A 1052 22.65 11.28 34.36
CA ARG A 1052 22.08 9.93 34.27
C ARG A 1052 23.16 8.94 33.84
N ASP A 1053 23.13 7.75 34.45
CA ASP A 1053 24.04 6.65 34.14
C ASP A 1053 23.36 5.64 33.23
N PHE A 1054 24.12 5.14 32.26
CA PHE A 1054 23.74 4.09 31.31
C PHE A 1054 24.76 2.95 31.39
N GLU A 1055 24.49 1.84 30.72
CA GLU A 1055 25.39 0.66 30.73
C GLU A 1055 26.78 1.03 30.23
N ASN A 1056 26.88 1.66 29.07
CA ASN A 1056 28.15 1.98 28.40
C ASN A 1056 28.62 3.43 28.61
N GLY A 1057 27.98 4.23 29.48
CA GLY A 1057 28.35 5.63 29.67
C GLY A 1057 27.56 6.42 30.72
N ILE A 1058 27.77 7.73 30.74
CA ILE A 1058 27.01 8.71 31.52
C ILE A 1058 26.69 9.94 30.66
N VAL A 1059 25.59 10.61 30.97
CA VAL A 1059 25.20 11.87 30.32
C VAL A 1059 25.04 12.95 31.38
N LEU A 1060 25.56 14.15 31.08
CA LEU A 1060 25.64 15.31 31.98
C LEU A 1060 25.03 16.56 31.32
N VAL A 1061 24.30 17.37 32.08
CA VAL A 1061 23.80 18.69 31.65
C VAL A 1061 24.13 19.74 32.70
N ASN A 1062 24.59 20.92 32.26
CA ASN A 1062 24.71 22.11 33.09
C ASN A 1062 23.69 23.17 32.64
N ASN A 1063 22.60 23.29 33.40
CA ASN A 1063 21.55 24.28 33.21
C ASN A 1063 21.92 25.70 33.72
N ASN A 1064 23.10 25.87 34.33
CA ASN A 1064 23.50 27.17 34.90
C ASN A 1064 24.13 28.11 33.85
N TYR A 1065 24.05 29.41 34.12
CA TYR A 1065 24.75 30.47 33.37
C TYR A 1065 26.25 30.61 33.73
N THR A 1066 26.85 29.58 34.35
CA THR A 1066 28.25 29.55 34.79
C THR A 1066 28.84 28.15 34.62
N ASN A 1067 30.14 28.04 34.34
CA ASN A 1067 30.88 26.77 34.33
C ASN A 1067 30.71 26.02 35.65
N LYS A 1068 30.66 24.68 35.60
CA LYS A 1068 30.58 23.80 36.77
C LYS A 1068 31.66 22.72 36.68
N THR A 1069 32.39 22.50 37.78
CA THR A 1069 33.37 21.41 37.89
C THR A 1069 32.70 20.21 38.53
N ILE A 1070 32.59 19.12 37.79
CA ILE A 1070 31.88 17.89 38.18
C ILE A 1070 32.92 16.80 38.45
N ASP A 1071 32.88 16.20 39.64
CA ASP A 1071 33.61 14.97 39.97
C ASP A 1071 32.83 13.78 39.43
N LEU A 1072 33.43 13.00 38.52
CA LEU A 1072 32.74 11.90 37.85
C LEU A 1072 32.64 10.66 38.73
N ASN A 1073 33.36 10.61 39.86
CA ASN A 1073 33.46 9.48 40.80
C ASN A 1073 33.95 8.18 40.12
N GLY A 1074 34.73 8.32 39.06
CA GLY A 1074 35.32 7.26 38.24
C GLY A 1074 36.02 7.86 37.02
N GLN A 1075 36.78 7.04 36.30
CA GLN A 1075 37.26 7.43 34.97
C GLN A 1075 36.12 7.29 33.97
N PHE A 1076 36.04 8.22 33.01
CA PHE A 1076 35.17 8.17 31.83
C PHE A 1076 35.93 8.75 30.63
N ARG A 1077 35.46 8.46 29.42
CA ARG A 1077 36.10 8.88 28.17
C ARG A 1077 35.18 9.83 27.40
N GLU A 1078 35.69 10.96 26.92
CA GLU A 1078 34.93 11.78 25.97
C GLU A 1078 34.70 11.04 24.64
N ILE A 1079 33.67 11.42 23.88
CA ILE A 1079 33.58 11.07 22.45
C ILE A 1079 34.79 11.70 21.74
N LEU A 1080 35.34 11.06 20.71
CA LEU A 1080 36.41 11.59 19.85
C LEU A 1080 35.79 12.23 18.60
N GLY A 1081 35.17 13.39 18.79
CA GLY A 1081 34.39 14.09 17.78
C GLY A 1081 35.23 14.83 16.73
N SER A 1082 34.63 15.05 15.57
CA SER A 1082 35.19 15.81 14.45
C SER A 1082 34.70 17.27 14.41
N GLN A 1083 33.46 17.51 14.86
CA GLN A 1083 32.71 18.76 14.73
C GLN A 1083 33.08 19.78 15.82
N ASP A 1084 33.26 19.31 17.07
CA ASP A 1084 33.76 20.13 18.17
C ASP A 1084 34.81 19.38 19.03
N PRO A 1085 36.05 19.21 18.53
CA PRO A 1085 37.12 18.50 19.25
C PRO A 1085 37.60 19.21 20.53
N GLY A 1086 37.09 20.42 20.82
CA GLY A 1086 37.31 21.12 22.09
C GLY A 1086 36.31 20.74 23.19
N ALA A 1087 35.23 20.04 22.81
CA ALA A 1087 34.23 19.48 23.71
C ALA A 1087 34.26 17.95 23.76
N ASN A 1088 34.56 17.34 22.61
CA ASN A 1088 34.64 15.90 22.39
C ASN A 1088 36.08 15.57 21.93
N GLY A 1089 37.07 15.73 22.82
CA GLY A 1089 38.49 15.52 22.51
C GLY A 1089 38.95 14.07 22.70
N GLY A 1090 38.03 13.16 23.00
CA GLY A 1090 38.28 11.77 23.36
C GLY A 1090 38.80 11.54 24.80
N LEU A 1091 39.24 12.58 25.50
CA LEU A 1091 40.12 12.42 26.66
C LEU A 1091 39.51 11.56 27.78
N THR A 1092 40.31 10.66 28.35
CA THR A 1092 39.95 9.93 29.57
C THR A 1092 40.15 10.85 30.78
N ILE A 1093 39.06 11.09 31.52
CA ILE A 1093 38.94 12.11 32.56
C ILE A 1093 38.28 11.55 33.83
N GLU A 1094 38.66 12.10 34.98
CA GLU A 1094 38.04 11.82 36.30
C GLU A 1094 37.17 13.00 36.80
N SER A 1095 37.34 14.17 36.19
CA SER A 1095 36.56 15.39 36.48
C SER A 1095 36.40 16.25 35.23
N LEU A 1096 35.23 16.86 35.06
CA LEU A 1096 34.86 17.66 33.90
C LEU A 1096 34.60 19.13 34.32
N GLU A 1097 35.09 20.10 33.55
CA GLU A 1097 34.59 21.49 33.62
C GLU A 1097 33.54 21.71 32.53
N LEU A 1098 32.26 21.57 32.88
CA LEU A 1098 31.15 21.70 31.94
C LEU A 1098 30.76 23.18 31.79
N ALA A 1099 30.67 23.65 30.55
CA ALA A 1099 30.37 25.04 30.20
C ALA A 1099 28.90 25.41 30.53
N PRO A 1100 28.51 26.69 30.46
CA PRO A 1100 27.14 27.13 30.71
C PRO A 1100 26.20 26.76 29.56
N VAL A 1101 25.02 26.20 29.88
CA VAL A 1101 24.03 25.75 28.88
C VAL A 1101 24.70 24.84 27.85
N ASP A 1102 25.22 23.73 28.36
CA ASP A 1102 26.03 22.72 27.67
C ASP A 1102 25.72 21.32 28.24
N GLY A 1103 26.00 20.28 27.46
CA GLY A 1103 25.87 18.89 27.86
C GLY A 1103 27.06 18.05 27.42
N ARG A 1104 27.29 16.89 28.04
CA ARG A 1104 28.29 15.90 27.60
C ARG A 1104 27.73 14.50 27.70
N VAL A 1105 28.04 13.71 26.69
CA VAL A 1105 28.00 12.24 26.75
C VAL A 1105 29.44 11.76 26.97
N LEU A 1106 29.65 10.88 27.94
CA LEU A 1106 30.96 10.29 28.26
C LEU A 1106 30.82 8.76 28.34
N LEU A 1107 31.72 8.04 27.69
CA LEU A 1107 31.73 6.58 27.62
C LEU A 1107 32.41 5.93 28.82
N ARG A 1108 31.99 4.70 29.14
CA ARG A 1108 32.84 3.72 29.82
C ARG A 1108 33.71 3.06 28.74
N SER A 1109 35.02 3.21 28.89
CA SER A 1109 36.04 2.47 28.14
C SER A 1109 36.13 0.98 28.56
N LEU A 1110 37.10 0.20 28.03
CA LEU A 1110 37.21 -1.28 28.18
C LEU A 1110 38.64 -1.73 28.62
N CYS A 1111 38.82 -2.63 29.62
CA CYS A 1111 40.10 -2.73 30.40
C CYS A 1111 40.46 -4.09 31.05
N SER A 1112 40.16 -5.24 30.41
CA SER A 1112 40.32 -6.55 31.07
C SER A 1112 41.74 -7.14 31.11
N ASP A 1113 42.67 -6.72 30.26
CA ASP A 1113 44.09 -7.15 30.28
C ASP A 1113 45.03 -6.06 29.71
N ASP A 1114 45.64 -5.21 30.56
CA ASP A 1114 46.65 -4.21 30.14
C ASP A 1114 48.07 -4.50 30.68
N PRO A 1115 48.99 -4.96 29.81
CA PRO A 1115 50.44 -4.98 30.04
C PRO A 1115 51.21 -3.85 29.30
N TYR A 1116 50.55 -2.98 28.53
CA TYR A 1116 51.16 -2.21 27.44
C TYR A 1116 50.81 -0.71 27.34
N GLN A 1117 49.93 -0.17 28.18
CA GLN A 1117 49.55 1.24 28.25
C GLN A 1117 48.76 1.76 27.02
N ASP A 1118 47.63 1.11 26.70
CA ASP A 1118 46.64 1.76 25.84
C ASP A 1118 45.92 2.90 26.61
N PRO A 1119 45.79 4.12 26.07
CA PRO A 1119 45.20 5.25 26.80
C PRO A 1119 43.70 5.16 27.11
N TRP A 1120 42.95 4.22 26.52
CA TRP A 1120 41.50 4.37 26.33
C TRP A 1120 40.64 3.30 27.05
N CYS A 1121 40.97 2.94 28.31
CA CYS A 1121 40.47 1.73 29.01
C CYS A 1121 39.77 1.97 30.39
N ILE A 1122 38.58 1.36 30.64
CA ILE A 1122 37.79 1.27 31.91
C ILE A 1122 37.22 -0.17 32.05
N GLN A 1123 36.88 -0.65 33.26
CA GLN A 1123 36.54 -2.08 33.49
C GLN A 1123 35.09 -2.46 33.24
#